data_AF-D8G263-F1
#
_entry.id   AF-D8G263-F1
#
_cell.length_a   1.000
_cell.length_b   1.000
_cell.length_c   1.000
_cell.angle_alpha   90.00
_cell.angle_beta   90.00
_cell.angle_gamma   90.00
#
_symmetry.space_group_name_H-M   'P 1'
#
loop_
_entity.id
_entity.type
_entity.pdbx_description
1 polymer ?
#
loop_
_entity_poly.entity_id
_entity_poly.type
_entity_poly.pdbx_seq_one_letter_code
_entity_poly.pdbx_strand_id
1 'polypeptide(L)'
;MAGPSADNLAYLLDESPNSLTLTPGFLAPYPKGLFALGGNDFILGSSDGEIIDGGDNNDRLIGGGGADTLNGGSGDNFLIGSRGDDILTGNSGKDILRGGQGDDLLIGFEGDDVLVGDKGRDILKGGEGSDLFVLTTETAAQNPESADIITDFKHFFWKNLIGLTDGLTVADITLESASLNPGSNDTLIRIRESGAILGWVTDVSPDYLNGRFVAADTKLGDELGSATNLGSLSDNPTVSGFVGDAEPDNFYRFTLPVTSDLKLNVTGLSADLDVALIKDINNNNAVEPPDIVQVSENSDANAEEINLNDLLPGTYFVRVFRFEEAQTNYTMSLSAIPSPPPPPGSSAIAGYDTTFGYGLINAATAVAQSIGKAPFPDVPNLGGDEWGRDVVNAPEVWVQGFTGDGIVVAVVDSGVDYDHPDLTGNIWTNSGEFGIDANGVEKATNGLDDDSNGFVDDFRGWDFVNSDNNPMDENSHGTHVAGIIAAKKDGVGITGVAPTVKIMPVRTVDKDGVGKVSNGIAGIRYAVDNGADVINLSFGGNDMEAERLDAIRYAESKGVIVVSAAGNSSNGRPNLPARLADEVGIAVGSITRDLQFSEFSNRAGVVAIDYVIAPGGNGGRSDVEDVYSTVPLSLPGIPYRYFFGTSMAAPHVAGVVALIRQANPNLTPKEIEKIVVETANRSDL
;
A
#
# COMPACT_ATOMS: atom_id res chain seq x y z
N MET A 1 20.35 10.35 -10.55
CA MET A 1 19.28 9.79 -11.42
C MET A 1 19.26 8.29 -11.27
N ALA A 2 18.30 7.82 -10.48
CA ALA A 2 17.99 6.40 -10.36
C ALA A 2 17.54 5.79 -11.70
N GLY A 3 17.86 4.53 -11.92
CA GLY A 3 17.46 3.75 -13.08
C GLY A 3 18.44 2.66 -13.47
N PRO A 4 18.20 1.98 -14.61
CA PRO A 4 19.05 0.90 -15.08
C PRO A 4 20.49 1.34 -15.33
N SER A 5 21.45 0.48 -14.98
CA SER A 5 22.84 0.63 -15.39
C SER A 5 22.98 0.62 -16.92
N ALA A 6 24.09 1.15 -17.45
CA ALA A 6 24.31 1.23 -18.90
C ALA A 6 24.32 -0.13 -19.62
N ASP A 7 24.62 -1.22 -18.90
CA ASP A 7 24.53 -2.60 -19.39
C ASP A 7 23.17 -3.27 -19.12
N ASN A 8 22.22 -2.56 -18.49
CA ASN A 8 20.91 -3.03 -18.02
C ASN A 8 20.98 -4.27 -17.11
N LEU A 9 22.11 -4.51 -16.43
CA LEU A 9 22.26 -5.65 -15.53
C LEU A 9 22.00 -5.32 -14.07
N ALA A 10 21.98 -4.03 -13.70
CA ALA A 10 21.76 -3.54 -12.35
C ALA A 10 20.73 -2.40 -12.35
N TYR A 11 20.06 -2.20 -11.22
CA TYR A 11 19.29 -0.99 -10.94
C TYR A 11 20.14 -0.08 -10.04
N LEU A 12 20.34 1.16 -10.44
CA LEU A 12 21.13 2.14 -9.69
C LEU A 12 20.20 3.14 -9.03
N LEU A 13 20.39 3.45 -7.75
CA LEU A 13 19.86 4.69 -7.17
C LEU A 13 20.89 5.81 -7.40
N ASP A 14 20.62 6.99 -6.86
CA ASP A 14 21.58 8.09 -6.94
C ASP A 14 22.18 8.42 -5.59
N GLU A 15 23.22 9.26 -5.59
CA GLU A 15 24.04 9.60 -4.42
C GLU A 15 23.31 10.45 -3.35
N SER A 16 21.98 10.44 -3.34
CA SER A 16 21.14 11.11 -2.35
C SER A 16 20.49 10.05 -1.46
N PRO A 17 20.10 10.35 -0.21
CA PRO A 17 19.33 9.41 0.61
C PRO A 17 18.05 8.94 -0.09
N ASN A 18 17.85 7.63 -0.16
CA ASN A 18 16.68 6.99 -0.76
C ASN A 18 15.89 6.19 0.28
N SER A 19 14.57 6.14 0.11
CA SER A 19 13.70 5.20 0.83
C SER A 19 12.93 4.39 -0.22
N LEU A 20 13.18 3.08 -0.27
CA LEU A 20 12.67 2.20 -1.32
C LEU A 20 12.21 0.86 -0.76
N THR A 21 11.02 0.44 -1.16
CA THR A 21 10.51 -0.91 -0.91
C THR A 21 10.39 -1.66 -2.23
N LEU A 22 11.03 -2.83 -2.31
CA LEU A 22 11.00 -3.72 -3.46
C LEU A 22 9.72 -4.55 -3.43
N THR A 23 9.08 -4.69 -4.59
CA THR A 23 8.00 -5.66 -4.80
C THR A 23 8.56 -6.92 -5.44
N PRO A 24 7.97 -8.11 -5.23
CA PRO A 24 8.40 -9.35 -5.86
C PRO A 24 8.61 -9.19 -7.37
N GLY A 25 9.78 -9.60 -7.80
CA GLY A 25 10.27 -9.54 -9.15
C GLY A 25 10.86 -8.19 -9.55
N PHE A 26 10.83 -7.12 -8.76
CA PHE A 26 11.36 -5.81 -9.17
C PHE A 26 12.77 -5.92 -9.81
N LEU A 27 13.66 -6.71 -9.19
CA LEU A 27 15.02 -6.92 -9.67
C LEU A 27 15.20 -8.04 -10.71
N ALA A 28 14.14 -8.72 -11.15
CA ALA A 28 14.30 -9.82 -12.11
C ALA A 28 14.96 -9.44 -13.46
N PRO A 29 14.81 -8.20 -14.00
CA PRO A 29 15.57 -7.76 -15.18
C PRO A 29 17.03 -7.43 -14.89
N TYR A 30 17.40 -7.29 -13.61
CA TYR A 30 18.67 -6.78 -13.12
C TYR A 30 19.41 -7.87 -12.33
N PRO A 31 20.03 -8.86 -13.01
CA PRO A 31 20.66 -10.01 -12.34
C PRO A 31 21.86 -9.66 -11.46
N LYS A 32 22.37 -8.42 -11.50
CA LYS A 32 23.39 -7.93 -10.56
C LYS A 32 22.79 -7.27 -9.32
N GLY A 33 21.48 -7.07 -9.26
CA GLY A 33 20.80 -6.46 -8.12
C GLY A 33 20.62 -4.96 -8.20
N LEU A 34 20.41 -4.36 -7.03
CA LEU A 34 20.26 -2.93 -6.79
C LEU A 34 21.53 -2.37 -6.15
N PHE A 35 21.96 -1.18 -6.59
CA PHE A 35 23.09 -0.46 -6.03
C PHE A 35 22.66 0.97 -5.71
N ALA A 36 22.67 1.35 -4.45
CA ALA A 36 22.19 2.66 -4.03
C ALA A 36 23.25 3.77 -4.18
N LEU A 37 24.50 3.37 -4.42
CA LEU A 37 25.66 4.22 -4.73
C LEU A 37 26.10 5.08 -3.54
N GLY A 38 25.27 6.00 -3.06
CA GLY A 38 25.58 6.70 -1.81
C GLY A 38 24.42 7.51 -1.24
N GLY A 39 24.61 8.09 -0.06
CA GLY A 39 23.51 8.63 0.75
C GLY A 39 23.10 7.61 1.81
N ASN A 40 22.38 8.03 2.85
CA ASN A 40 21.89 7.08 3.85
C ASN A 40 20.60 6.45 3.33
N ASP A 41 20.68 5.23 2.83
CA ASP A 41 19.57 4.57 2.15
C ASP A 41 18.79 3.65 3.08
N PHE A 42 17.46 3.69 2.96
CA PHE A 42 16.57 2.70 3.57
C PHE A 42 15.95 1.83 2.49
N ILE A 43 16.37 0.57 2.43
CA ILE A 43 15.93 -0.37 1.41
C ILE A 43 15.31 -1.59 2.07
N LEU A 44 14.04 -1.82 1.75
CA LEU A 44 13.30 -3.01 2.15
C LEU A 44 13.11 -3.91 0.92
N GLY A 45 13.69 -5.09 0.96
CA GLY A 45 13.54 -6.18 -0.01
C GLY A 45 12.15 -6.82 0.06
N SER A 46 11.93 -7.79 -0.81
CA SER A 46 10.61 -8.36 -1.06
C SER A 46 10.47 -9.77 -0.48
N SER A 47 9.78 -10.67 -1.16
CA SER A 47 9.74 -12.10 -0.82
C SER A 47 10.60 -12.97 -1.75
N ASP A 48 11.34 -12.36 -2.67
CA ASP A 48 12.27 -13.05 -3.56
C ASP A 48 13.69 -12.95 -3.01
N GLY A 49 14.61 -13.82 -3.46
CA GLY A 49 16.03 -13.63 -3.16
C GLY A 49 16.62 -12.47 -3.96
N GLU A 50 17.09 -11.44 -3.27
CA GLU A 50 17.62 -10.21 -3.83
C GLU A 50 19.13 -10.02 -3.62
N ILE A 51 19.71 -9.15 -4.45
CA ILE A 51 21.07 -8.66 -4.28
C ILE A 51 20.95 -7.15 -4.12
N ILE A 52 21.32 -6.64 -2.95
CA ILE A 52 21.16 -5.23 -2.58
C ILE A 52 22.50 -4.72 -2.05
N ASP A 53 22.97 -3.60 -2.61
CA ASP A 53 24.19 -2.91 -2.21
C ASP A 53 23.84 -1.46 -1.82
N GLY A 54 24.07 -1.10 -0.56
CA GLY A 54 23.85 0.26 -0.02
C GLY A 54 24.84 1.27 -0.60
N GLY A 55 26.10 0.87 -0.76
CA GLY A 55 27.11 1.74 -1.34
C GLY A 55 27.83 2.58 -0.27
N ASP A 56 27.89 3.89 -0.45
CA ASP A 56 28.57 4.78 0.50
C ASP A 56 27.56 5.41 1.48
N ASN A 57 28.01 5.67 2.71
CA ASN A 57 27.25 6.18 3.87
C ASN A 57 26.49 5.11 4.68
N ASN A 58 25.68 5.55 5.65
CA ASN A 58 25.11 4.68 6.68
C ASN A 58 23.76 4.15 6.20
N ASP A 59 23.77 2.93 5.67
CA ASP A 59 22.61 2.33 5.04
C ASP A 59 21.86 1.40 5.98
N ARG A 60 20.55 1.28 5.73
CA ARG A 60 19.67 0.32 6.38
C ARG A 60 19.03 -0.58 5.34
N LEU A 61 19.47 -1.83 5.30
CA LEU A 61 19.03 -2.84 4.35
C LEU A 61 18.27 -3.94 5.08
N ILE A 62 17.07 -4.27 4.60
CA ILE A 62 16.25 -5.37 5.11
C ILE A 62 15.94 -6.29 3.93
N GLY A 63 16.34 -7.56 3.95
CA GLY A 63 16.15 -8.50 2.84
C GLY A 63 14.70 -8.92 2.65
N GLY A 64 14.00 -9.18 3.75
CA GLY A 64 12.57 -9.50 3.74
C GLY A 64 12.34 -11.01 3.77
N GLY A 65 11.96 -11.62 2.66
CA GLY A 65 11.91 -13.06 2.54
C GLY A 65 12.65 -13.49 1.28
N GLY A 66 13.28 -14.65 1.29
CA GLY A 66 14.09 -15.08 0.15
C GLY A 66 15.44 -15.58 0.62
N ALA A 67 16.39 -15.74 -0.30
CA ALA A 67 17.79 -15.95 0.07
C ALA A 67 18.53 -14.73 -0.46
N ASP A 68 18.74 -13.77 0.43
CA ASP A 68 19.19 -12.43 0.10
C ASP A 68 20.70 -12.28 0.20
N THR A 69 21.25 -11.36 -0.57
CA THR A 69 22.64 -10.91 -0.47
C THR A 69 22.62 -9.42 -0.22
N LEU A 70 22.85 -9.03 1.03
CA LEU A 70 22.86 -7.64 1.47
C LEU A 70 24.29 -7.17 1.70
N ASN A 71 24.65 -6.06 1.07
CA ASN A 71 25.95 -5.44 1.18
C ASN A 71 25.80 -4.00 1.68
N GLY A 72 26.25 -3.72 2.90
CA GLY A 72 26.16 -2.40 3.53
C GLY A 72 27.02 -1.40 2.77
N GLY A 73 28.31 -1.69 2.65
CA GLY A 73 29.23 -0.82 1.91
C GLY A 73 30.06 0.04 2.86
N SER A 74 30.31 1.31 2.56
CA SER A 74 31.12 2.15 3.44
C SER A 74 30.26 2.98 4.38
N GLY A 75 30.42 2.86 5.69
CA GLY A 75 29.59 3.55 6.68
C GLY A 75 29.20 2.62 7.82
N ASP A 76 28.52 3.16 8.83
CA ASP A 76 28.00 2.39 9.96
C ASP A 76 26.58 1.89 9.57
N ASN A 77 26.50 0.67 9.01
CA ASN A 77 25.28 0.14 8.39
C ASN A 77 24.45 -0.75 9.33
N PHE A 78 23.18 -0.91 9.00
CA PHE A 78 22.24 -1.81 9.68
C PHE A 78 21.59 -2.78 8.69
N LEU A 79 21.93 -4.06 8.80
CA LEU A 79 21.50 -5.10 7.87
C LEU A 79 20.65 -6.15 8.60
N ILE A 80 19.47 -6.46 8.05
CA ILE A 80 18.62 -7.56 8.51
C ILE A 80 18.28 -8.50 7.33
N GLY A 81 18.64 -9.78 7.42
CA GLY A 81 18.27 -10.78 6.41
C GLY A 81 16.77 -11.09 6.42
N SER A 82 16.23 -11.31 7.61
CA SER A 82 14.82 -11.59 7.92
C SER A 82 14.40 -13.04 7.72
N ARG A 83 13.97 -13.49 6.54
CA ARG A 83 13.57 -14.90 6.33
C ARG A 83 14.28 -15.50 5.12
N GLY A 84 14.91 -16.65 5.37
CA GLY A 84 15.57 -17.55 4.44
C GLY A 84 17.08 -17.51 4.65
N ASP A 85 17.84 -18.16 3.78
CA ASP A 85 19.27 -18.35 4.00
C ASP A 85 20.05 -17.17 3.39
N ASP A 86 20.41 -16.20 4.22
CA ASP A 86 20.89 -14.89 3.77
C ASP A 86 22.43 -14.73 3.88
N ILE A 87 22.96 -13.80 3.09
CA ILE A 87 24.36 -13.36 3.13
C ILE A 87 24.39 -11.87 3.44
N LEU A 88 24.87 -11.51 4.63
CA LEU A 88 25.00 -10.12 5.08
C LEU A 88 26.47 -9.73 5.16
N THR A 89 26.80 -8.61 4.55
CA THR A 89 28.16 -8.07 4.51
C THR A 89 28.15 -6.60 4.94
N GLY A 90 28.83 -6.26 6.04
CA GLY A 90 28.94 -4.88 6.54
C GLY A 90 29.87 -4.02 5.68
N ASN A 91 31.08 -4.53 5.42
CA ASN A 91 32.24 -3.88 4.79
C ASN A 91 32.99 -2.94 5.73
N SER A 92 32.92 -1.61 5.58
CA SER A 92 33.77 -0.72 6.36
C SER A 92 32.93 0.21 7.20
N GLY A 93 33.20 0.31 8.50
CA GLY A 93 32.42 1.08 9.45
C GLY A 93 31.94 0.18 10.58
N LYS A 94 31.18 0.70 11.52
CA LYS A 94 30.66 -0.07 12.65
C LYS A 94 29.27 -0.58 12.32
N ASP A 95 29.23 -1.80 11.84
CA ASP A 95 28.01 -2.37 11.29
C ASP A 95 27.25 -3.20 12.33
N ILE A 96 25.93 -3.27 12.12
CA ILE A 96 25.03 -4.17 12.84
C ILE A 96 24.42 -5.12 11.83
N LEU A 97 24.67 -6.42 12.01
CA LEU A 97 24.17 -7.48 11.14
C LEU A 97 23.29 -8.44 11.94
N ARG A 98 22.06 -8.64 11.46
CA ARG A 98 21.08 -9.57 12.05
C ARG A 98 20.58 -10.55 10.97
N GLY A 99 20.86 -11.84 11.13
CA GLY A 99 20.51 -12.88 10.15
C GLY A 99 19.01 -13.05 10.01
N GLY A 100 18.37 -13.49 11.10
CA GLY A 100 16.92 -13.63 11.16
C GLY A 100 16.50 -15.10 11.23
N GLN A 101 15.74 -15.60 10.26
CA GLN A 101 15.34 -17.01 10.18
C GLN A 101 16.00 -17.65 8.99
N GLY A 102 16.75 -18.73 9.18
CA GLY A 102 17.44 -19.42 8.09
C GLY A 102 18.87 -19.71 8.50
N ASP A 103 19.62 -20.44 7.67
CA ASP A 103 21.04 -20.66 7.91
C ASP A 103 21.86 -19.54 7.26
N ASP A 104 22.21 -18.52 8.04
CA ASP A 104 22.76 -17.26 7.53
C ASP A 104 24.29 -17.18 7.55
N LEU A 105 24.85 -16.29 6.72
CA LEU A 105 26.26 -15.91 6.72
C LEU A 105 26.41 -14.41 6.97
N LEU A 106 26.95 -14.04 8.14
CA LEU A 106 27.20 -12.65 8.52
C LEU A 106 28.69 -12.35 8.54
N ILE A 107 29.10 -11.31 7.81
CA ILE A 107 30.49 -10.87 7.68
C ILE A 107 30.58 -9.36 7.95
N GLY A 108 31.19 -8.97 9.08
CA GLY A 108 31.38 -7.55 9.45
C GLY A 108 32.39 -6.84 8.54
N PHE A 109 33.60 -7.41 8.41
CA PHE A 109 34.77 -6.84 7.74
C PHE A 109 35.52 -5.81 8.58
N GLU A 110 35.66 -4.54 8.18
CA GLU A 110 36.45 -3.53 8.89
C GLU A 110 35.55 -2.71 9.83
N GLY A 111 35.71 -2.84 11.15
CA GLY A 111 34.81 -2.16 12.07
C GLY A 111 34.77 -2.78 13.46
N ASP A 112 34.18 -2.06 14.42
CA ASP A 112 33.75 -2.71 15.66
C ASP A 112 32.29 -3.13 15.47
N ASP A 113 32.05 -4.35 15.00
CA ASP A 113 30.73 -4.78 14.51
C ASP A 113 29.89 -5.53 15.56
N VAL A 114 28.57 -5.56 15.37
CA VAL A 114 27.63 -6.37 16.15
C VAL A 114 26.96 -7.40 15.25
N LEU A 115 27.13 -8.69 15.55
CA LEU A 115 26.60 -9.79 14.75
C LEU A 115 25.63 -10.66 15.58
N VAL A 116 24.42 -10.86 15.05
CA VAL A 116 23.36 -11.68 15.64
C VAL A 116 22.82 -12.64 14.59
N GLY A 117 23.02 -13.94 14.78
CA GLY A 117 22.52 -14.96 13.84
C GLY A 117 20.99 -15.10 13.88
N ASP A 118 20.43 -15.09 15.10
CA ASP A 118 19.05 -15.50 15.38
C ASP A 118 18.81 -16.98 15.07
N LYS A 119 17.74 -17.32 14.34
CA LYS A 119 17.20 -18.67 14.21
C LYS A 119 17.80 -19.35 12.99
N GLY A 120 18.65 -20.32 13.27
CA GLY A 120 19.12 -21.27 12.29
C GLY A 120 20.47 -21.77 12.73
N ARG A 121 21.30 -22.13 11.76
CA ARG A 121 22.69 -22.49 12.00
C ARG A 121 23.58 -21.48 11.28
N ASP A 122 23.88 -20.40 11.99
CA ASP A 122 24.51 -19.24 11.37
C ASP A 122 26.03 -19.31 11.42
N ILE A 123 26.67 -18.65 10.47
CA ILE A 123 28.12 -18.45 10.43
C ILE A 123 28.40 -16.97 10.64
N LEU A 124 29.04 -16.65 11.76
CA LEU A 124 29.37 -15.30 12.15
C LEU A 124 30.88 -15.05 12.01
N LYS A 125 31.22 -13.97 11.31
CA LYS A 125 32.60 -13.53 11.10
C LYS A 125 32.71 -12.03 11.31
N GLY A 126 33.42 -11.61 12.34
CA GLY A 126 33.55 -10.20 12.69
C GLY A 126 34.50 -9.46 11.74
N GLY A 127 35.73 -9.98 11.57
CA GLY A 127 36.76 -9.36 10.75
C GLY A 127 37.76 -8.53 11.54
N GLU A 128 38.08 -7.35 11.02
CA GLU A 128 38.99 -6.37 11.61
C GLU A 128 38.29 -5.43 12.59
N GLY A 129 38.59 -5.54 13.87
CA GLY A 129 38.11 -4.62 14.91
C GLY A 129 37.52 -5.39 16.09
N SER A 130 37.02 -4.69 17.10
CA SER A 130 36.57 -5.32 18.34
C SER A 130 35.08 -5.66 18.27
N ASP A 131 34.79 -6.84 17.74
CA ASP A 131 33.42 -7.26 17.42
C ASP A 131 32.67 -7.82 18.63
N LEU A 132 31.34 -7.73 18.59
CA LEU A 132 30.41 -8.35 19.52
C LEU A 132 29.56 -9.40 18.80
N PHE A 133 29.72 -10.67 19.17
CA PHE A 133 28.86 -11.75 18.72
C PHE A 133 27.79 -12.02 19.76
N VAL A 134 26.52 -11.82 19.44
CA VAL A 134 25.41 -12.00 20.38
C VAL A 134 24.82 -13.40 20.20
N LEU A 135 24.80 -14.18 21.29
CA LEU A 135 24.20 -15.51 21.32
C LEU A 135 22.95 -15.47 22.20
N THR A 136 21.82 -15.91 21.65
CA THR A 136 20.51 -15.78 22.31
C THR A 136 20.03 -17.10 22.92
N THR A 137 19.14 -17.03 23.92
CA THR A 137 18.55 -18.26 24.49
C THR A 137 17.39 -18.81 23.66
N GLU A 138 16.70 -17.96 22.91
CA GLU A 138 15.58 -18.36 22.06
C GLU A 138 16.01 -19.26 20.91
N THR A 139 17.27 -19.12 20.48
CA THR A 139 17.83 -19.83 19.33
C THR A 139 18.82 -20.92 19.76
N ALA A 140 18.97 -21.13 21.07
CA ALA A 140 19.86 -22.14 21.63
C ALA A 140 19.53 -23.55 21.11
N ALA A 141 20.48 -24.12 20.38
CA ALA A 141 20.36 -25.42 19.74
C ALA A 141 20.34 -26.58 20.75
N GLN A 142 19.63 -27.65 20.39
CA GLN A 142 19.64 -28.89 21.19
C GLN A 142 20.82 -29.80 20.82
N ASN A 143 21.31 -29.69 19.60
CA ASN A 143 22.39 -30.52 19.05
C ASN A 143 23.52 -29.63 18.53
N PRO A 144 24.79 -30.07 18.63
CA PRO A 144 25.91 -29.23 18.21
C PRO A 144 25.95 -28.95 16.70
N GLU A 145 25.32 -29.79 15.88
CA GLU A 145 25.32 -29.62 14.42
C GLU A 145 24.44 -28.45 13.96
N SER A 146 23.48 -28.01 14.77
CA SER A 146 22.51 -26.95 14.45
C SER A 146 22.76 -25.67 15.24
N ALA A 147 23.97 -25.51 15.78
CA ALA A 147 24.33 -24.34 16.59
C ALA A 147 25.19 -23.39 15.76
N ASP A 148 25.03 -22.10 16.01
CA ASP A 148 25.79 -21.03 15.36
C ASP A 148 27.29 -21.20 15.54
N ILE A 149 28.06 -20.64 14.62
CA ILE A 149 29.49 -20.81 14.54
C ILE A 149 30.17 -19.45 14.37
N ILE A 150 30.93 -19.06 15.39
CA ILE A 150 31.83 -17.91 15.33
C ILE A 150 33.19 -18.37 14.82
N THR A 151 33.64 -17.81 13.70
CA THR A 151 34.77 -18.36 12.93
C THR A 151 36.12 -17.68 13.14
N ASP A 152 36.14 -16.42 13.57
CA ASP A 152 37.36 -15.59 13.63
C ASP A 152 37.56 -14.83 14.96
N PHE A 153 36.93 -15.31 16.04
CA PHE A 153 36.95 -14.68 17.36
C PHE A 153 38.35 -14.35 17.93
N LYS A 154 39.36 -15.15 17.55
CA LYS A 154 40.72 -15.00 18.04
C LYS A 154 41.52 -14.08 17.13
N HIS A 155 41.81 -12.88 17.65
CA HIS A 155 42.72 -11.96 16.97
C HIS A 155 43.88 -11.48 17.85
N PHE A 156 44.95 -10.97 17.20
CA PHE A 156 46.16 -10.51 17.88
C PHE A 156 46.08 -9.04 18.34
N PHE A 157 45.38 -8.19 17.60
CA PHE A 157 45.37 -6.74 17.80
C PHE A 157 44.11 -6.20 18.48
N TRP A 158 42.97 -6.86 18.33
CA TRP A 158 41.66 -6.44 18.84
C TRP A 158 41.04 -7.54 19.72
N LYS A 159 39.95 -7.18 20.42
CA LYS A 159 39.32 -8.05 21.42
C LYS A 159 37.82 -8.18 21.18
N ASN A 160 37.46 -9.28 20.55
CA ASN A 160 36.06 -9.63 20.34
C ASN A 160 35.40 -10.08 21.64
N LEU A 161 34.10 -9.89 21.76
CA LEU A 161 33.28 -10.24 22.91
C LEU A 161 32.11 -11.11 22.49
N ILE A 162 31.61 -11.90 23.43
CA ILE A 162 30.37 -12.66 23.28
C ILE A 162 29.32 -12.02 24.18
N GLY A 163 28.23 -11.54 23.57
CA GLY A 163 27.06 -11.04 24.24
C GLY A 163 26.16 -12.18 24.69
N LEU A 164 25.78 -12.19 25.96
CA LEU A 164 24.77 -13.10 26.51
C LEU A 164 23.49 -12.32 26.83
N THR A 165 22.35 -12.85 26.38
CA THR A 165 21.04 -12.19 26.46
C THR A 165 20.19 -12.78 27.58
N ASP A 166 18.95 -12.30 27.74
CA ASP A 166 17.95 -12.89 28.67
C ASP A 166 18.40 -12.92 30.13
N GLY A 167 19.30 -12.00 30.50
CA GLY A 167 19.89 -11.93 31.83
C GLY A 167 20.88 -13.05 32.14
N LEU A 168 21.28 -13.87 31.15
CA LEU A 168 22.33 -14.86 31.33
C LEU A 168 23.66 -14.19 31.70
N THR A 169 24.37 -14.85 32.60
CA THR A 169 25.71 -14.46 33.01
C THR A 169 26.71 -15.59 32.76
N VAL A 170 28.00 -15.31 32.93
CA VAL A 170 29.06 -16.32 32.83
C VAL A 170 28.86 -17.48 33.82
N ALA A 171 28.15 -17.26 34.93
CA ALA A 171 27.86 -18.32 35.89
C ALA A 171 26.87 -19.37 35.32
N ASP A 172 26.02 -18.94 34.39
CA ASP A 172 24.91 -19.70 33.84
C ASP A 172 25.33 -20.55 32.63
N ILE A 173 26.58 -20.40 32.16
CA ILE A 173 27.11 -21.15 31.03
C ILE A 173 28.21 -22.15 31.44
N THR A 174 28.46 -23.11 30.55
CA THR A 174 29.60 -24.03 30.58
C THR A 174 30.32 -24.00 29.24
N LEU A 175 31.65 -23.97 29.30
CA LEU A 175 32.53 -24.01 28.14
C LEU A 175 33.15 -25.40 28.04
N GLU A 176 32.90 -26.10 26.93
CA GLU A 176 33.38 -27.45 26.67
C GLU A 176 34.39 -27.43 25.53
N SER A 177 35.57 -28.00 25.74
CA SER A 177 36.51 -28.27 24.64
C SER A 177 35.95 -29.38 23.76
N ALA A 178 35.66 -29.06 22.51
CA ALA A 178 35.16 -29.99 21.52
C ALA A 178 35.77 -29.67 20.14
N SER A 179 35.48 -30.49 19.15
CA SER A 179 36.00 -30.31 17.80
C SER A 179 34.84 -30.42 16.81
N LEU A 180 34.51 -29.32 16.14
CA LEU A 180 33.62 -29.30 14.98
C LEU A 180 34.23 -30.12 13.84
N ASN A 181 35.55 -30.05 13.67
CA ASN A 181 36.31 -30.78 12.67
C ASN A 181 37.47 -31.59 13.30
N PRO A 182 37.85 -32.78 12.79
CA PRO A 182 38.94 -33.55 13.36
C PRO A 182 40.25 -32.74 13.46
N GLY A 183 40.69 -32.46 14.69
CA GLY A 183 41.94 -31.75 14.97
C GLY A 183 41.80 -30.24 15.19
N SER A 184 40.60 -29.66 15.11
CA SER A 184 40.35 -28.26 15.53
C SER A 184 40.24 -28.16 17.05
N ASN A 185 40.61 -27.00 17.57
CA ASN A 185 40.56 -26.70 19.00
C ASN A 185 39.43 -25.71 19.27
N ASP A 186 38.19 -26.21 19.28
CA ASP A 186 37.00 -25.38 19.35
C ASP A 186 36.41 -25.38 20.77
N THR A 187 35.61 -24.36 21.05
CA THR A 187 34.82 -24.29 22.29
C THR A 187 33.34 -24.35 21.97
N LEU A 188 32.64 -25.25 22.65
CA LEU A 188 31.19 -25.32 22.66
C LEU A 188 30.65 -24.59 23.89
N ILE A 189 29.74 -23.64 23.68
CA ILE A 189 29.12 -22.86 24.75
C ILE A 189 27.73 -23.44 25.03
N ARG A 190 27.48 -23.84 26.28
CA ARG A 190 26.19 -24.39 26.70
C ARG A 190 25.61 -23.61 27.87
N ILE A 191 24.30 -23.58 27.97
CA ILE A 191 23.58 -23.19 29.17
C ILE A 191 23.71 -24.33 30.19
N ARG A 192 24.18 -24.01 31.39
CA ARG A 192 24.52 -24.97 32.45
C ARG A 192 23.31 -25.77 32.92
N GLU A 193 22.15 -25.12 33.03
CA GLU A 193 20.93 -25.75 33.58
C GLU A 193 20.24 -26.66 32.55
N SER A 194 20.00 -26.15 31.35
CA SER A 194 19.27 -26.88 30.31
C SER A 194 20.16 -27.81 29.48
N GLY A 195 21.46 -27.52 29.39
CA GLY A 195 22.38 -28.17 28.47
C GLY A 195 22.26 -27.69 27.02
N ALA A 196 21.33 -26.76 26.73
CA ALA A 196 21.15 -26.16 25.41
C ALA A 196 22.44 -25.45 24.98
N ILE A 197 22.70 -25.42 23.67
CA ILE A 197 23.95 -24.96 23.07
C ILE A 197 23.71 -23.56 22.54
N LEU A 198 24.46 -22.58 23.04
CA LEU A 198 24.41 -21.20 22.55
C LEU A 198 25.21 -21.01 21.26
N GLY A 199 26.27 -21.80 21.05
CA GLY A 199 27.06 -21.70 19.83
C GLY A 199 28.45 -22.31 19.96
N TRP A 200 29.15 -22.31 18.85
CA TRP A 200 30.54 -22.71 18.71
C TRP A 200 31.46 -21.50 18.53
N VAL A 201 32.68 -21.62 19.05
CA VAL A 201 33.78 -20.71 18.74
C VAL A 201 34.95 -21.52 18.22
N THR A 202 35.30 -21.36 16.95
CA THR A 202 36.32 -22.19 16.31
C THR A 202 37.74 -21.71 16.64
N ASP A 203 38.69 -22.64 16.71
CA ASP A 203 40.12 -22.38 16.98
C ASP A 203 40.41 -21.59 18.28
N VAL A 204 39.47 -21.66 19.22
CA VAL A 204 39.52 -21.03 20.53
C VAL A 204 39.31 -22.07 21.62
N SER A 205 40.22 -22.12 22.60
CA SER A 205 40.07 -22.93 23.82
C SER A 205 39.17 -22.25 24.85
N PRO A 206 38.49 -22.99 25.74
CA PRO A 206 37.68 -22.42 26.82
C PRO A 206 38.41 -21.37 27.67
N ASP A 207 39.69 -21.60 27.97
CA ASP A 207 40.51 -20.67 28.76
C ASP A 207 40.67 -19.28 28.11
N TYR A 208 40.62 -19.20 26.79
CA TYR A 208 40.76 -17.95 26.04
C TYR A 208 39.49 -17.09 26.11
N LEU A 209 38.32 -17.73 26.27
CA LEU A 209 37.03 -17.04 26.42
C LEU A 209 36.81 -16.48 27.84
N ASN A 210 37.67 -16.81 28.81
CA ASN A 210 37.56 -16.27 30.16
C ASN A 210 37.65 -14.73 30.14
N GLY A 211 36.60 -14.07 30.65
CA GLY A 211 36.49 -12.61 30.67
C GLY A 211 36.16 -11.99 29.30
N ARG A 212 35.70 -12.79 28.33
CA ARG A 212 35.29 -12.34 27.00
C ARG A 212 33.77 -12.32 26.81
N PHE A 213 33.02 -12.41 27.91
CA PHE A 213 31.56 -12.37 27.91
C PHE A 213 31.07 -11.06 28.53
N VAL A 214 30.04 -10.49 27.92
CA VAL A 214 29.34 -9.31 28.42
C VAL A 214 27.84 -9.57 28.42
N ALA A 215 27.11 -8.86 29.26
CA ALA A 215 25.66 -8.80 29.12
C ALA A 215 25.34 -8.03 27.84
N ALA A 216 24.46 -8.59 27.00
CA ALA A 216 23.93 -7.94 25.82
C ALA A 216 22.41 -7.89 25.94
N ASP A 217 21.81 -6.83 25.41
CA ASP A 217 20.38 -6.76 25.17
C ASP A 217 20.18 -7.07 23.67
N THR A 218 19.24 -7.96 23.32
CA THR A 218 18.89 -8.25 21.91
C THR A 218 18.12 -7.11 21.26
N LYS A 219 17.96 -5.96 21.93
CA LYS A 219 17.41 -4.73 21.36
C LYS A 219 18.31 -4.12 20.29
N LEU A 220 18.44 -4.84 19.17
CA LEU A 220 18.57 -4.22 17.87
C LEU A 220 17.16 -3.75 17.52
N GLY A 221 17.00 -2.43 17.47
CA GLY A 221 15.73 -1.74 17.65
C GLY A 221 14.66 -2.01 16.60
N ASP A 222 13.99 -3.17 16.66
CA ASP A 222 12.83 -3.50 15.83
C ASP A 222 11.78 -4.45 16.49
N GLU A 223 11.94 -4.85 17.76
CA GLU A 223 10.95 -5.73 18.41
C GLU A 223 9.94 -4.95 19.26
N LEU A 224 8.68 -4.92 18.82
CA LEU A 224 7.55 -4.30 19.52
C LEU A 224 7.35 -4.87 20.93
N GLY A 225 7.74 -6.14 21.14
CA GLY A 225 7.66 -6.82 22.44
C GLY A 225 8.47 -6.14 23.55
N SER A 226 9.43 -5.30 23.17
CA SER A 226 10.39 -4.67 24.06
C SER A 226 10.06 -3.19 24.40
N ALA A 227 8.93 -2.70 23.86
CA ALA A 227 8.47 -1.32 23.95
C ALA A 227 8.12 -0.88 25.38
N THR A 228 8.47 0.36 25.70
CA THR A 228 8.13 0.98 26.99
C THR A 228 6.61 1.14 27.12
N ASN A 229 6.01 0.41 28.07
CA ASN A 229 4.56 0.41 28.25
C ASN A 229 4.06 1.67 28.98
N LEU A 230 3.33 2.51 28.25
CA LEU A 230 2.68 3.73 28.74
C LEU A 230 1.28 3.47 29.34
N GLY A 231 0.78 2.24 29.24
CA GLY A 231 -0.54 1.85 29.74
C GLY A 231 -1.69 2.35 28.87
N SER A 232 -2.84 2.64 29.49
CA SER A 232 -3.99 3.19 28.78
C SER A 232 -3.91 4.72 28.74
N LEU A 233 -4.19 5.33 27.57
CA LEU A 233 -4.08 6.78 27.37
C LEU A 233 -5.25 7.58 27.98
N SER A 234 -5.54 7.39 29.27
CA SER A 234 -6.53 8.20 30.00
C SER A 234 -5.97 9.53 30.52
N ASP A 235 -4.65 9.63 30.72
CA ASP A 235 -3.99 10.72 31.48
C ASP A 235 -2.98 11.53 30.66
N ASN A 236 -3.00 11.43 29.32
CA ASN A 236 -2.12 12.17 28.39
C ASN A 236 -0.63 12.15 28.77
N PRO A 237 0.03 10.97 28.73
CA PRO A 237 1.41 10.83 29.18
C PRO A 237 2.37 11.69 28.36
N THR A 238 3.38 12.23 29.05
CA THR A 238 4.53 12.88 28.44
C THR A 238 5.77 12.09 28.79
N VAL A 239 6.59 11.78 27.79
CA VAL A 239 7.78 10.94 27.90
C VAL A 239 8.94 11.67 27.27
N SER A 240 10.10 11.66 27.92
CA SER A 240 11.33 12.20 27.34
C SER A 240 12.28 11.05 27.01
N GLY A 241 13.00 11.18 25.91
CA GLY A 241 13.99 10.20 25.47
C GLY A 241 15.08 10.86 24.62
N PHE A 242 15.96 10.02 24.09
CA PHE A 242 17.07 10.40 23.23
C PHE A 242 17.15 9.42 22.07
N VAL A 243 17.46 9.90 20.86
CA VAL A 243 17.86 9.07 19.73
C VAL A 243 19.25 9.47 19.25
N GLY A 244 20.05 8.49 18.85
CA GLY A 244 21.41 8.68 18.33
C GLY A 244 22.08 7.36 17.98
N ASP A 245 23.39 7.36 17.68
CA ASP A 245 24.09 6.18 17.11
C ASP A 245 23.93 4.90 17.95
N ALA A 246 23.97 5.04 19.28
CA ALA A 246 23.84 3.92 20.22
C ALA A 246 22.38 3.54 20.53
N GLU A 247 21.42 4.43 20.24
CA GLU A 247 19.99 4.26 20.51
C GLU A 247 19.21 4.86 19.32
N PRO A 248 19.25 4.23 18.14
CA PRO A 248 18.67 4.82 16.93
C PRO A 248 17.14 4.87 16.98
N ASP A 249 16.55 4.05 17.85
CA ASP A 249 15.13 3.75 17.92
C ASP A 249 14.64 3.64 19.37
N ASN A 250 13.50 4.28 19.64
CA ASN A 250 12.75 4.08 20.88
C ASN A 250 11.32 3.65 20.58
N PHE A 251 10.92 2.52 21.18
CA PHE A 251 9.56 2.02 21.08
C PHE A 251 8.77 2.25 22.36
N TYR A 252 7.54 2.72 22.20
CA TYR A 252 6.56 2.92 23.26
C TYR A 252 5.30 2.15 22.92
N ARG A 253 4.63 1.58 23.92
CA ARG A 253 3.37 0.85 23.75
C ARG A 253 2.27 1.50 24.57
N PHE A 254 1.08 1.61 24.00
CA PHE A 254 -0.11 2.04 24.73
C PHE A 254 -1.36 1.27 24.31
N THR A 255 -2.44 1.41 25.07
CA THR A 255 -3.74 0.79 24.76
C THR A 255 -4.86 1.82 24.75
N LEU A 256 -5.67 1.79 23.69
CA LEU A 256 -6.92 2.54 23.59
C LEU A 256 -8.09 1.65 24.03
N PRO A 257 -8.85 2.02 25.07
CA PRO A 257 -9.97 1.22 25.55
C PRO A 257 -11.25 1.43 24.72
N VAL A 258 -11.35 2.56 24.02
CA VAL A 258 -12.47 2.97 23.18
C VAL A 258 -11.94 3.69 21.94
N THR A 259 -12.75 3.80 20.90
CA THR A 259 -12.42 4.63 19.73
C THR A 259 -12.12 6.06 20.17
N SER A 260 -10.96 6.59 19.76
CA SER A 260 -10.46 7.87 20.26
C SER A 260 -9.74 8.67 19.18
N ASP A 261 -9.84 9.99 19.26
CA ASP A 261 -9.01 10.91 18.49
C ASP A 261 -7.64 10.99 19.18
N LEU A 262 -6.62 10.44 18.51
CA LEU A 262 -5.23 10.40 18.95
C LEU A 262 -4.50 11.67 18.47
N LYS A 263 -3.79 12.31 19.40
CA LYS A 263 -2.73 13.27 19.09
C LYS A 263 -1.42 12.79 19.66
N LEU A 264 -0.43 12.67 18.80
CA LEU A 264 0.96 12.39 19.11
C LEU A 264 1.79 13.58 18.65
N ASN A 265 2.60 14.14 19.56
CA ASN A 265 3.49 15.24 19.25
C ASN A 265 4.86 15.00 19.88
N VAL A 266 5.93 15.11 19.11
CA VAL A 266 7.32 14.98 19.54
C VAL A 266 8.02 16.32 19.37
N THR A 267 8.53 16.87 20.47
CA THR A 267 9.08 18.23 20.56
C THR A 267 10.42 18.25 21.27
N GLY A 268 11.06 19.43 21.34
CA GLY A 268 12.29 19.64 22.09
C GLY A 268 13.56 19.26 21.32
N LEU A 269 13.43 19.15 20.00
CA LEU A 269 14.47 18.65 19.13
C LEU A 269 15.57 19.70 18.90
N SER A 270 16.77 19.19 18.75
CA SER A 270 18.00 19.91 18.38
C SER A 270 18.55 19.46 17.03
N ALA A 271 18.02 18.37 16.49
CA ALA A 271 18.34 17.78 15.20
C ALA A 271 17.12 16.99 14.71
N ASP A 272 17.17 16.54 13.47
CA ASP A 272 16.07 15.85 12.79
C ASP A 272 15.75 14.48 13.42
N LEU A 273 14.47 14.13 13.49
CA LEU A 273 13.97 12.83 13.91
C LEU A 273 12.62 12.56 13.27
N ASP A 274 12.33 11.29 13.06
CA ASP A 274 11.06 10.79 12.56
C ASP A 274 10.25 10.04 13.63
N VAL A 275 8.94 9.92 13.40
CA VAL A 275 8.04 9.15 14.27
C VAL A 275 7.06 8.32 13.47
N ALA A 276 6.88 7.06 13.86
CA ALA A 276 5.86 6.16 13.31
C ALA A 276 4.90 5.69 14.39
N LEU A 277 3.60 5.67 14.07
CA LEU A 277 2.57 4.96 14.80
C LEU A 277 2.38 3.58 14.18
N ILE A 278 2.40 2.54 15.00
CA ILE A 278 2.42 1.14 14.59
C ILE A 278 1.31 0.39 15.31
N LYS A 279 0.72 -0.61 14.65
CA LYS A 279 -0.20 -1.59 15.21
C LYS A 279 0.20 -2.96 14.65
N ASP A 280 0.76 -3.80 15.51
CA ASP A 280 1.06 -5.20 15.19
C ASP A 280 -0.23 -5.95 14.81
N ILE A 281 -0.46 -6.17 13.52
CA ILE A 281 -1.72 -6.77 13.03
C ILE A 281 -1.68 -8.28 13.04
N ASN A 282 -0.50 -8.89 12.92
CA ASN A 282 -0.31 -10.33 12.85
C ASN A 282 0.21 -10.94 14.17
N ASN A 283 0.49 -10.11 15.18
CA ASN A 283 1.00 -10.43 16.51
C ASN A 283 2.34 -11.18 16.48
N ASN A 284 3.21 -10.86 15.53
CA ASN A 284 4.53 -11.49 15.41
C ASN A 284 5.65 -10.68 16.10
N ASN A 285 5.31 -9.53 16.72
CA ASN A 285 6.22 -8.60 17.39
C ASN A 285 7.29 -7.94 16.48
N ALA A 286 7.24 -8.13 15.16
CA ALA A 286 8.06 -7.41 14.20
C ALA A 286 7.36 -6.13 13.75
N VAL A 287 8.12 -5.19 13.19
CA VAL A 287 7.57 -4.01 12.50
C VAL A 287 7.63 -4.26 11.02
N GLU A 288 6.49 -4.58 10.41
CA GLU A 288 6.36 -4.76 8.98
C GLU A 288 5.59 -3.57 8.38
N PRO A 289 5.72 -3.27 7.07
CA PRO A 289 4.95 -2.20 6.43
C PRO A 289 3.44 -2.23 6.71
N PRO A 290 2.76 -3.40 6.77
CA PRO A 290 1.34 -3.49 7.14
C PRO A 290 1.02 -3.03 8.58
N ASP A 291 2.02 -3.05 9.47
CA ASP A 291 1.85 -2.64 10.87
C ASP A 291 1.94 -1.12 11.02
N ILE A 292 2.56 -0.40 10.08
CA ILE A 292 2.73 1.05 10.15
C ILE A 292 1.38 1.73 9.85
N VAL A 293 0.81 2.39 10.86
CA VAL A 293 -0.46 3.11 10.78
C VAL A 293 -0.27 4.49 10.15
N GLN A 294 0.78 5.21 10.55
CA GLN A 294 1.16 6.52 10.03
C GLN A 294 2.60 6.85 10.40
N VAL A 295 3.30 7.61 9.56
CA VAL A 295 4.63 8.19 9.85
C VAL A 295 4.55 9.72 9.72
N SER A 296 5.38 10.42 10.48
CA SER A 296 5.71 11.84 10.30
C SER A 296 7.23 11.94 10.20
N GLU A 297 7.69 12.61 9.14
CA GLU A 297 9.10 12.70 8.72
C GLU A 297 9.43 14.16 8.32
N ASN A 298 9.15 15.14 9.19
CA ASN A 298 9.47 16.52 8.82
C ASN A 298 10.97 16.75 8.86
N SER A 299 11.53 17.22 7.75
CA SER A 299 12.93 17.63 7.70
C SER A 299 13.26 18.75 8.70
N ASP A 300 14.45 18.69 9.30
CA ASP A 300 15.02 19.58 10.33
C ASP A 300 14.55 19.31 11.78
N ALA A 301 14.98 20.14 12.75
CA ALA A 301 14.59 20.03 14.17
C ALA A 301 13.14 20.51 14.46
N ASN A 302 12.21 20.36 13.51
CA ASN A 302 10.80 20.71 13.67
C ASN A 302 10.07 19.67 14.53
N ALA A 303 8.87 19.99 15.02
CA ALA A 303 8.12 19.03 15.81
C ALA A 303 7.46 17.99 14.89
N GLU A 304 7.53 16.71 15.29
CA GLU A 304 6.81 15.64 14.61
C GLU A 304 5.39 15.50 15.16
N GLU A 305 4.39 15.39 14.28
CA GLU A 305 2.99 15.30 14.67
C GLU A 305 2.22 14.22 13.92
N ILE A 306 1.58 13.31 14.67
CA ILE A 306 0.58 12.38 14.15
C ILE A 306 -0.75 12.67 14.81
N ASN A 307 -1.72 13.12 14.01
CA ASN A 307 -3.08 13.42 14.46
C ASN A 307 -4.06 12.53 13.71
N LEU A 308 -4.67 11.58 14.42
CA LEU A 308 -5.62 10.62 13.88
C LEU A 308 -6.96 10.73 14.59
N ASN A 309 -8.05 10.87 13.83
CA ASN A 309 -9.40 10.83 14.37
C ASN A 309 -9.93 9.38 14.32
N ASP A 310 -10.79 9.05 15.27
CA ASP A 310 -11.52 7.77 15.34
C ASP A 310 -10.63 6.51 15.32
N LEU A 311 -9.47 6.57 15.97
CA LEU A 311 -8.57 5.42 16.08
C LEU A 311 -9.20 4.34 16.97
N LEU A 312 -9.36 3.13 16.42
CA LEU A 312 -10.07 2.02 17.09
C LEU A 312 -9.43 1.61 18.43
N PRO A 313 -10.20 0.97 19.32
CA PRO A 313 -9.64 0.31 20.50
C PRO A 313 -8.60 -0.72 20.08
N GLY A 314 -7.51 -0.80 20.84
CA GLY A 314 -6.42 -1.71 20.51
C GLY A 314 -5.12 -1.35 21.21
N THR A 315 -4.12 -2.22 21.04
CA THR A 315 -2.74 -1.94 21.42
C THR A 315 -2.04 -1.30 20.23
N TYR A 316 -1.35 -0.20 20.48
CA TYR A 316 -0.57 0.54 19.50
C TYR A 316 0.83 0.78 20.04
N PHE A 317 1.74 1.04 19.12
CA PHE A 317 3.13 1.33 19.39
C PHE A 317 3.52 2.65 18.73
N VAL A 318 4.42 3.38 19.36
CA VAL A 318 5.08 4.54 18.75
C VAL A 318 6.55 4.19 18.62
N ARG A 319 7.09 4.29 17.41
CA ARG A 319 8.52 4.27 17.14
C ARG A 319 8.98 5.70 16.96
N VAL A 320 9.96 6.10 17.75
CA VAL A 320 10.65 7.39 17.66
C VAL A 320 12.06 7.07 17.18
N PHE A 321 12.45 7.54 16.01
CA PHE A 321 13.69 7.14 15.36
C PHE A 321 14.47 8.31 14.78
N ARG A 322 15.78 8.17 14.73
CA ARG A 322 16.65 9.24 14.19
C ARG A 322 16.56 9.31 12.67
N PHE A 323 16.72 10.51 12.13
CA PHE A 323 16.99 10.74 10.71
C PHE A 323 18.51 10.99 10.53
N GLU A 324 19.16 10.29 9.60
CA GLU A 324 20.62 10.37 9.35
C GLU A 324 21.53 10.12 10.60
N GLU A 325 22.59 10.92 10.76
CA GLU A 325 23.49 10.95 11.93
C GLU A 325 22.97 11.86 13.06
N ALA A 326 21.73 12.34 12.95
CA ALA A 326 21.17 13.28 13.91
C ALA A 326 21.06 12.64 15.30
N GLN A 327 21.52 13.39 16.31
CA GLN A 327 21.38 13.02 17.71
C GLN A 327 20.57 14.09 18.42
N THR A 328 19.47 13.68 19.04
CA THR A 328 18.61 14.64 19.71
C THR A 328 17.87 14.06 20.90
N ASN A 329 17.65 14.91 21.90
CA ASN A 329 16.69 14.64 22.95
C ASN A 329 15.31 15.04 22.44
N TYR A 330 14.29 14.31 22.87
CA TYR A 330 12.92 14.63 22.54
C TYR A 330 12.01 14.54 23.76
N THR A 331 10.86 15.18 23.65
CA THR A 331 9.73 15.05 24.55
C THR A 331 8.50 14.72 23.73
N MET A 332 8.02 13.50 23.88
CA MET A 332 6.83 12.97 23.25
C MET A 332 5.62 13.16 24.17
N SER A 333 4.53 13.68 23.64
CA SER A 333 3.24 13.75 24.30
C SER A 333 2.21 12.96 23.50
N LEU A 334 1.47 12.08 24.18
CA LEU A 334 0.30 11.41 23.60
C LEU A 334 -0.95 11.88 24.33
N SER A 335 -2.02 12.08 23.57
CA SER A 335 -3.37 12.22 24.12
C SER A 335 -4.35 11.45 23.26
N ALA A 336 -5.35 10.84 23.90
CA ALA A 336 -6.43 10.17 23.21
C ALA A 336 -7.75 10.63 23.84
N ILE A 337 -8.59 11.30 23.05
CA ILE A 337 -9.91 11.75 23.50
C ILE A 337 -10.92 10.78 22.93
N PRO A 338 -11.74 10.08 23.75
CA PRO A 338 -12.81 9.24 23.24
C PRO A 338 -13.66 10.00 22.23
N SER A 339 -13.72 9.49 21.02
CA SER A 339 -14.48 10.12 19.94
C SER A 339 -15.96 10.08 20.32
N PRO A 340 -16.75 11.13 20.01
CA PRO A 340 -18.18 11.07 20.20
C PRO A 340 -18.74 9.83 19.49
N PRO A 341 -19.74 9.13 20.05
CA PRO A 341 -20.41 8.08 19.29
C PRO A 341 -20.89 8.69 17.97
N PRO A 342 -20.70 7.99 16.83
CA PRO A 342 -21.02 8.53 15.52
C PRO A 342 -22.48 9.00 15.50
N PRO A 343 -22.80 10.05 14.71
CA PRO A 343 -24.15 10.58 14.63
C PRO A 343 -25.14 9.43 14.35
N PRO A 344 -26.29 9.38 15.04
CA PRO A 344 -27.32 8.40 14.74
C PRO A 344 -27.82 8.64 13.32
N GLY A 345 -27.31 7.86 12.37
CA GLY A 345 -27.51 8.07 10.93
C GLY A 345 -26.66 7.14 10.04
N SER A 346 -25.47 6.72 10.47
CA SER A 346 -24.74 5.62 9.83
C SER A 346 -25.48 4.32 10.13
N SER A 347 -26.31 3.86 9.20
CA SER A 347 -27.10 2.65 9.40
C SER A 347 -26.15 1.49 9.67
N ALA A 348 -26.25 0.94 10.88
CA ALA A 348 -25.62 -0.30 11.29
C ALA A 348 -26.14 -1.46 10.42
N ILE A 349 -25.60 -1.60 9.21
CA ILE A 349 -25.71 -2.81 8.43
C ILE A 349 -24.67 -3.76 9.02
N ALA A 350 -25.11 -4.85 9.62
CA ALA A 350 -24.22 -5.83 10.22
C ALA A 350 -23.21 -6.36 9.18
N GLY A 351 -21.94 -6.43 9.57
CA GLY A 351 -20.83 -7.07 8.86
C GLY A 351 -20.10 -6.24 7.80
N TYR A 352 -19.92 -4.95 8.09
CA TYR A 352 -18.85 -4.16 7.49
C TYR A 352 -17.46 -4.69 7.91
N ASP A 353 -16.57 -4.93 6.96
CA ASP A 353 -15.18 -5.34 7.16
C ASP A 353 -14.21 -4.17 6.91
N THR A 354 -13.17 -4.04 7.72
CA THR A 354 -12.24 -2.91 7.62
C THR A 354 -11.34 -2.94 6.39
N THR A 355 -11.20 -4.09 5.74
CA THR A 355 -10.44 -4.29 4.50
C THR A 355 -11.34 -4.06 3.30
N PHE A 356 -12.46 -4.80 3.21
CA PHE A 356 -13.27 -4.86 1.99
C PHE A 356 -14.69 -4.28 2.14
N GLY A 357 -15.00 -3.61 3.24
CA GLY A 357 -16.27 -2.93 3.45
C GLY A 357 -17.43 -3.91 3.48
N TYR A 358 -18.45 -3.69 2.65
CA TYR A 358 -19.64 -4.55 2.63
C TYR A 358 -19.51 -5.82 1.79
N GLY A 359 -18.41 -5.96 1.03
CA GLY A 359 -18.13 -7.12 0.17
C GLY A 359 -18.20 -6.81 -1.32
N LEU A 360 -18.20 -7.87 -2.12
CA LEU A 360 -18.19 -7.82 -3.58
C LEU A 360 -19.52 -7.34 -4.15
N ILE A 361 -19.50 -6.35 -5.04
CA ILE A 361 -20.70 -5.87 -5.75
C ILE A 361 -21.39 -7.00 -6.52
N ASN A 362 -22.72 -7.10 -6.44
CA ASN A 362 -23.51 -8.14 -7.10
C ASN A 362 -24.69 -7.52 -7.85
N ALA A 363 -24.56 -7.37 -9.17
CA ALA A 363 -25.56 -6.74 -10.03
C ALA A 363 -26.88 -7.51 -10.06
N ALA A 364 -26.83 -8.84 -10.14
CA ALA A 364 -28.02 -9.70 -10.17
C ALA A 364 -28.91 -9.50 -8.94
N THR A 365 -28.31 -9.41 -7.76
CA THR A 365 -29.03 -9.22 -6.50
C THR A 365 -29.47 -7.77 -6.33
N ALA A 366 -28.58 -6.81 -6.62
CA ALA A 366 -28.86 -5.38 -6.49
C ALA A 366 -30.03 -4.93 -7.38
N VAL A 367 -29.98 -5.28 -8.66
CA VAL A 367 -31.03 -4.91 -9.63
C VAL A 367 -32.33 -5.62 -9.30
N ALA A 368 -32.31 -6.90 -8.89
CA ALA A 368 -33.52 -7.60 -8.45
C ALA A 368 -34.16 -6.92 -7.23
N GLN A 369 -33.35 -6.56 -6.21
CA GLN A 369 -33.83 -5.89 -5.01
C GLN A 369 -34.47 -4.53 -5.33
N SER A 370 -33.88 -3.77 -6.26
CA SER A 370 -34.40 -2.46 -6.68
C SER A 370 -35.84 -2.48 -7.21
N ILE A 371 -36.30 -3.64 -7.72
CA ILE A 371 -37.65 -3.86 -8.25
C ILE A 371 -38.45 -4.87 -7.42
N GLY A 372 -38.00 -5.18 -6.19
CA GLY A 372 -38.70 -6.05 -5.25
C GLY A 372 -38.79 -7.52 -5.69
N LYS A 373 -37.78 -8.02 -6.40
CA LYS A 373 -37.68 -9.42 -6.84
C LYS A 373 -36.61 -10.19 -6.06
N ALA A 374 -36.71 -11.51 -6.10
CA ALA A 374 -35.63 -12.40 -5.65
C ALA A 374 -34.41 -12.30 -6.59
N PRO A 375 -33.18 -12.62 -6.11
CA PRO A 375 -31.97 -12.57 -6.93
C PRO A 375 -32.16 -13.28 -8.28
N PHE A 376 -31.61 -12.69 -9.34
CA PHE A 376 -31.69 -13.30 -10.66
C PHE A 376 -30.87 -14.59 -10.71
N PRO A 377 -31.34 -15.61 -11.46
CA PRO A 377 -30.64 -16.89 -11.55
C PRO A 377 -29.34 -16.74 -12.34
N ASP A 378 -28.32 -17.48 -11.92
CA ASP A 378 -27.00 -17.56 -12.58
C ASP A 378 -27.14 -17.92 -14.07
N VAL A 379 -26.27 -17.32 -14.88
CA VAL A 379 -26.15 -17.65 -16.32
C VAL A 379 -24.72 -18.11 -16.63
N PRO A 380 -24.47 -18.74 -17.79
CA PRO A 380 -23.11 -19.13 -18.16
C PRO A 380 -22.20 -17.90 -18.28
N ASN A 381 -21.05 -17.98 -17.60
CA ASN A 381 -19.98 -16.98 -17.69
C ASN A 381 -19.54 -16.74 -19.14
N LEU A 382 -19.22 -15.48 -19.45
CA LEU A 382 -18.55 -15.07 -20.68
C LEU A 382 -17.16 -15.71 -20.77
N GLY A 383 -16.45 -15.72 -19.64
CA GLY A 383 -15.10 -16.27 -19.52
C GLY A 383 -14.02 -15.39 -20.18
N GLY A 384 -12.79 -15.89 -20.24
CA GLY A 384 -11.68 -15.19 -20.88
C GLY A 384 -11.37 -13.83 -20.24
N ASP A 385 -11.18 -12.80 -21.06
CA ASP A 385 -10.78 -11.46 -20.59
C ASP A 385 -11.95 -10.64 -20.00
N GLU A 386 -13.17 -11.16 -20.04
CA GLU A 386 -14.38 -10.51 -19.51
C GLU A 386 -14.75 -10.96 -18.10
N TRP A 387 -13.81 -11.60 -17.39
CA TRP A 387 -14.03 -12.18 -16.06
C TRP A 387 -14.67 -11.20 -15.06
N GLY A 388 -14.33 -9.92 -15.12
CA GLY A 388 -14.89 -8.92 -14.22
C GLY A 388 -16.40 -8.74 -14.37
N ARG A 389 -16.94 -8.95 -15.58
CA ARG A 389 -18.38 -8.87 -15.85
C ARG A 389 -19.12 -10.09 -15.27
N ASP A 390 -18.47 -11.25 -15.31
CA ASP A 390 -18.98 -12.47 -14.67
C ASP A 390 -18.99 -12.33 -13.15
N VAL A 391 -17.89 -11.83 -12.56
CA VAL A 391 -17.75 -11.69 -11.10
C VAL A 391 -18.78 -10.73 -10.49
N VAL A 392 -19.17 -9.66 -11.21
CA VAL A 392 -20.23 -8.76 -10.74
C VAL A 392 -21.64 -9.21 -11.12
N ASN A 393 -21.80 -10.37 -11.76
CA ASN A 393 -23.07 -10.92 -12.24
C ASN A 393 -23.85 -9.99 -13.19
N ALA A 394 -23.15 -9.31 -14.11
CA ALA A 394 -23.79 -8.47 -15.12
C ALA A 394 -24.60 -9.27 -16.17
N PRO A 395 -24.14 -10.44 -16.67
CA PRO A 395 -24.88 -11.24 -17.62
C PRO A 395 -26.30 -11.65 -17.17
N GLU A 396 -26.47 -11.96 -15.89
CA GLU A 396 -27.75 -12.29 -15.25
C GLU A 396 -28.76 -11.16 -15.41
N VAL A 397 -28.29 -9.92 -15.26
CA VAL A 397 -29.09 -8.70 -15.39
C VAL A 397 -29.48 -8.45 -16.84
N TRP A 398 -28.55 -8.66 -17.79
CA TRP A 398 -28.83 -8.47 -19.21
C TRP A 398 -29.91 -9.42 -19.74
N VAL A 399 -29.96 -10.65 -19.23
CA VAL A 399 -31.02 -11.61 -19.60
C VAL A 399 -32.40 -11.14 -19.13
N GLN A 400 -32.49 -10.28 -18.11
CA GLN A 400 -33.73 -9.64 -17.70
C GLN A 400 -34.12 -8.43 -18.55
N GLY A 401 -33.26 -8.01 -19.49
CA GLY A 401 -33.50 -6.87 -20.38
C GLY A 401 -33.01 -5.53 -19.83
N PHE A 402 -32.24 -5.52 -18.74
CA PHE A 402 -31.59 -4.31 -18.24
C PHE A 402 -30.15 -4.27 -18.76
N THR A 403 -29.80 -3.23 -19.52
CA THR A 403 -28.49 -3.04 -20.15
C THR A 403 -27.97 -1.61 -20.03
N GLY A 404 -28.71 -0.71 -19.38
CA GLY A 404 -28.38 0.70 -19.20
C GLY A 404 -29.10 1.68 -20.13
N ASP A 405 -30.15 1.24 -20.85
CA ASP A 405 -30.86 2.11 -21.80
C ASP A 405 -31.42 3.37 -21.12
N GLY A 406 -31.14 4.53 -21.72
CA GLY A 406 -31.65 5.81 -21.26
C GLY A 406 -30.91 6.39 -20.05
N ILE A 407 -29.83 5.76 -19.60
CA ILE A 407 -28.99 6.25 -18.51
C ILE A 407 -27.73 6.92 -19.07
N VAL A 408 -27.33 8.03 -18.48
CA VAL A 408 -26.09 8.75 -18.79
C VAL A 408 -25.09 8.56 -17.66
N VAL A 409 -23.89 8.07 -18.00
CA VAL A 409 -22.77 7.93 -17.06
C VAL A 409 -21.66 8.89 -17.49
N ALA A 410 -21.33 9.86 -16.64
CA ALA A 410 -20.20 10.73 -16.88
C ALA A 410 -18.89 10.08 -16.43
N VAL A 411 -17.90 10.10 -17.31
CA VAL A 411 -16.53 9.68 -17.04
C VAL A 411 -15.71 10.94 -16.88
N VAL A 412 -15.47 11.34 -15.63
CA VAL A 412 -14.63 12.50 -15.29
C VAL A 412 -13.20 11.99 -15.13
N ASP A 413 -12.40 12.12 -16.19
CA ASP A 413 -11.12 11.41 -16.32
C ASP A 413 -10.19 12.11 -17.34
N SER A 414 -9.34 11.38 -18.06
CA SER A 414 -8.44 11.88 -19.11
C SER A 414 -9.11 12.19 -20.45
N GLY A 415 -10.43 12.04 -20.52
CA GLY A 415 -11.21 12.08 -21.76
C GLY A 415 -11.68 10.69 -22.18
N VAL A 416 -12.36 10.58 -23.32
CA VAL A 416 -12.76 9.31 -23.92
C VAL A 416 -12.52 9.37 -25.41
N ASP A 417 -11.92 8.32 -25.98
CA ASP A 417 -11.91 8.12 -27.43
C ASP A 417 -13.32 7.79 -27.92
N TYR A 418 -14.07 8.85 -28.23
CA TYR A 418 -15.43 8.76 -28.71
C TYR A 418 -15.55 8.18 -30.13
N ASP A 419 -14.43 7.96 -30.83
CA ASP A 419 -14.37 7.31 -32.14
C ASP A 419 -14.03 5.81 -32.02
N HIS A 420 -13.75 5.31 -30.81
CA HIS A 420 -13.44 3.90 -30.57
C HIS A 420 -14.61 3.01 -31.04
N PRO A 421 -14.42 2.00 -31.92
CA PRO A 421 -15.53 1.27 -32.55
C PRO A 421 -16.44 0.57 -31.55
N ASP A 422 -15.92 0.19 -30.39
CA ASP A 422 -16.66 -0.48 -29.32
C ASP A 422 -17.40 0.49 -28.38
N LEU A 423 -17.12 1.80 -28.47
CA LEU A 423 -17.81 2.85 -27.72
C LEU A 423 -18.73 3.69 -28.62
N THR A 424 -18.46 3.74 -29.93
CA THR A 424 -19.32 4.46 -30.89
C THR A 424 -20.77 3.99 -30.79
N GLY A 425 -21.70 4.95 -30.76
CA GLY A 425 -23.12 4.68 -30.50
C GLY A 425 -23.50 4.71 -29.02
N ASN A 426 -22.56 4.55 -28.10
CA ASN A 426 -22.73 4.72 -26.66
C ASN A 426 -22.13 6.03 -26.13
N ILE A 427 -21.63 6.92 -26.98
CA ILE A 427 -21.20 8.26 -26.55
C ILE A 427 -22.43 9.16 -26.42
N TRP A 428 -22.53 9.87 -25.29
CA TRP A 428 -23.52 10.90 -25.03
C TRP A 428 -23.29 12.09 -25.96
N THR A 429 -24.38 12.73 -26.35
CA THR A 429 -24.32 13.96 -27.13
C THR A 429 -25.17 15.03 -26.46
N ASN A 430 -24.65 16.25 -26.38
CA ASN A 430 -25.43 17.37 -25.89
C ASN A 430 -26.58 17.67 -26.87
N SER A 431 -27.81 17.51 -26.39
CA SER A 431 -29.01 17.78 -27.20
C SER A 431 -29.20 19.26 -27.54
N GLY A 432 -28.62 20.16 -26.73
CA GLY A 432 -28.59 21.60 -26.96
C GLY A 432 -27.79 22.00 -28.20
N GLU A 433 -26.69 21.28 -28.41
CA GLU A 433 -25.74 21.42 -29.51
C GLU A 433 -26.08 20.56 -30.73
N PHE A 434 -27.25 19.89 -30.73
CA PHE A 434 -27.68 19.04 -31.84
C PHE A 434 -28.47 19.84 -32.89
N GLY A 435 -28.12 19.64 -34.17
CA GLY A 435 -28.88 20.13 -35.32
C GLY A 435 -28.25 21.32 -36.03
N ILE A 436 -29.08 22.11 -36.70
CA ILE A 436 -28.66 23.25 -37.52
C ILE A 436 -29.17 24.55 -36.90
N ASP A 437 -28.30 25.55 -36.82
CA ASP A 437 -28.63 26.88 -36.30
C ASP A 437 -29.50 27.71 -37.27
N ALA A 438 -29.84 28.94 -36.88
CA ALA A 438 -30.62 29.85 -37.72
C ALA A 438 -29.93 30.28 -39.02
N ASN A 439 -28.60 30.07 -39.13
CA ASN A 439 -27.77 30.45 -40.28
C ASN A 439 -27.47 29.27 -41.22
N GLY A 440 -27.91 28.05 -40.89
CA GLY A 440 -27.64 26.86 -41.68
C GLY A 440 -26.33 26.15 -41.34
N VAL A 441 -25.72 26.45 -40.18
CA VAL A 441 -24.47 25.85 -39.68
C VAL A 441 -24.79 24.79 -38.62
N GLU A 442 -24.05 23.68 -38.59
CA GLU A 442 -24.19 22.65 -37.55
C GLU A 442 -23.84 23.24 -36.18
N LYS A 443 -24.77 23.14 -35.23
CA LYS A 443 -24.66 23.69 -33.86
C LYS A 443 -23.39 23.19 -33.17
N ALA A 444 -23.14 21.89 -33.25
CA ALA A 444 -21.93 21.23 -32.77
C ALA A 444 -20.57 21.80 -33.26
N THR A 445 -20.55 22.74 -34.21
CA THR A 445 -19.32 23.34 -34.77
C THR A 445 -19.49 24.81 -35.15
N ASN A 446 -20.56 25.49 -34.71
CA ASN A 446 -20.85 26.86 -35.15
C ASN A 446 -20.09 27.93 -34.34
N GLY A 447 -19.37 27.52 -33.30
CA GLY A 447 -18.61 28.37 -32.40
C GLY A 447 -19.48 29.12 -31.39
N LEU A 448 -20.67 28.60 -31.07
CA LEU A 448 -21.62 29.20 -30.13
C LEU A 448 -21.92 28.24 -28.97
N ASP A 449 -22.37 28.81 -27.87
CA ASP A 449 -22.97 28.08 -26.76
C ASP A 449 -24.49 28.15 -26.96
N ASP A 450 -25.04 27.13 -27.64
CA ASP A 450 -26.40 27.14 -28.18
C ASP A 450 -27.47 26.86 -27.11
N ASP A 451 -27.09 26.21 -26.01
CA ASP A 451 -27.98 25.94 -24.86
C ASP A 451 -27.70 26.83 -23.65
N SER A 452 -26.71 27.72 -23.75
CA SER A 452 -26.32 28.67 -22.72
C SER A 452 -25.86 27.99 -21.42
N ASN A 453 -25.25 26.81 -21.53
CA ASN A 453 -24.69 26.08 -20.39
C ASN A 453 -23.28 26.58 -20.00
N GLY A 454 -22.69 27.48 -20.79
CA GLY A 454 -21.38 28.09 -20.59
C GLY A 454 -20.25 27.44 -21.40
N PHE A 455 -20.54 26.44 -22.24
CA PHE A 455 -19.58 25.61 -22.93
C PHE A 455 -19.87 25.61 -24.44
N VAL A 456 -18.98 26.23 -25.21
CA VAL A 456 -19.17 26.43 -26.66
C VAL A 456 -19.03 25.11 -27.42
N ASP A 457 -20.03 24.75 -28.23
CA ASP A 457 -20.00 23.57 -29.10
C ASP A 457 -19.68 22.24 -28.35
N ASP A 458 -20.06 22.09 -27.08
CA ASP A 458 -19.75 20.94 -26.20
C ASP A 458 -20.52 19.64 -26.55
N PHE A 459 -20.71 19.41 -27.84
CA PHE A 459 -21.55 18.37 -28.41
C PHE A 459 -21.24 16.95 -27.92
N ARG A 460 -19.98 16.64 -27.58
CA ARG A 460 -19.54 15.32 -27.09
C ARG A 460 -18.92 15.38 -25.70
N GLY A 461 -19.30 16.38 -24.90
CA GLY A 461 -18.68 16.65 -23.61
C GLY A 461 -17.66 17.79 -23.68
N TRP A 462 -16.87 17.93 -22.62
CA TRP A 462 -15.99 19.09 -22.44
C TRP A 462 -14.59 18.73 -21.95
N ASP A 463 -13.59 19.46 -22.44
CA ASP A 463 -12.20 19.42 -22.00
C ASP A 463 -11.87 20.60 -21.09
N PHE A 464 -11.78 20.35 -19.78
CA PHE A 464 -11.36 21.34 -18.78
C PHE A 464 -9.84 21.56 -18.73
N VAL A 465 -9.04 20.68 -19.31
CA VAL A 465 -7.58 20.84 -19.40
C VAL A 465 -7.26 21.97 -20.38
N ASN A 466 -7.87 21.92 -21.57
CA ASN A 466 -7.63 22.90 -22.64
C ASN A 466 -8.72 23.98 -22.73
N SER A 467 -9.83 23.82 -22.01
CA SER A 467 -11.01 24.70 -22.06
C SER A 467 -11.62 24.77 -23.46
N ASP A 468 -11.84 23.60 -24.06
CA ASP A 468 -12.46 23.44 -25.38
C ASP A 468 -13.45 22.25 -25.43
N ASN A 469 -14.08 22.07 -26.58
CA ASN A 469 -15.12 21.06 -26.81
C ASN A 469 -14.57 19.68 -27.26
N ASN A 470 -13.28 19.42 -27.04
CA ASN A 470 -12.64 18.20 -27.50
C ASN A 470 -12.18 17.31 -26.33
N PRO A 471 -13.08 16.56 -25.68
CA PRO A 471 -12.75 15.66 -24.58
C PRO A 471 -12.13 14.33 -25.06
N MET A 472 -11.41 14.34 -26.18
CA MET A 472 -10.69 13.20 -26.71
C MET A 472 -9.61 12.75 -25.72
N ASP A 473 -9.50 11.42 -25.54
CA ASP A 473 -8.51 10.85 -24.63
C ASP A 473 -7.12 10.79 -25.28
N GLU A 474 -6.18 11.48 -24.65
CA GLU A 474 -4.77 11.51 -25.05
C GLU A 474 -3.85 10.70 -24.11
N ASN A 475 -4.41 10.09 -23.05
CA ASN A 475 -3.66 9.29 -22.08
C ASN A 475 -3.93 7.79 -22.26
N SER A 476 -5.20 7.40 -22.33
CA SER A 476 -5.81 6.05 -22.41
C SER A 476 -6.63 5.60 -21.20
N HIS A 477 -6.42 6.21 -20.04
CA HIS A 477 -7.09 5.81 -18.81
C HIS A 477 -8.62 5.98 -18.89
N GLY A 478 -9.11 7.14 -19.31
CA GLY A 478 -10.55 7.41 -19.38
C GLY A 478 -11.28 6.56 -20.43
N THR A 479 -10.65 6.26 -21.57
CA THR A 479 -11.20 5.31 -22.56
C THR A 479 -11.30 3.90 -21.99
N HIS A 480 -10.33 3.47 -21.18
CA HIS A 480 -10.36 2.16 -20.52
C HIS A 480 -11.49 2.05 -19.51
N VAL A 481 -11.65 3.07 -18.67
CA VAL A 481 -12.77 3.23 -17.74
C VAL A 481 -14.12 3.20 -18.49
N ALA A 482 -14.25 3.95 -19.58
CA ALA A 482 -15.48 3.99 -20.37
C ALA A 482 -15.86 2.61 -20.97
N GLY A 483 -14.89 1.82 -21.42
CA GLY A 483 -15.11 0.47 -21.93
C GLY A 483 -15.64 -0.51 -20.89
N ILE A 484 -15.13 -0.43 -19.65
CA ILE A 484 -15.61 -1.26 -18.54
C ILE A 484 -17.10 -0.98 -18.27
N ILE A 485 -17.50 0.28 -18.37
CA ILE A 485 -18.89 0.70 -18.16
C ILE A 485 -19.76 0.28 -19.36
N ALA A 486 -19.36 0.61 -20.58
CA ALA A 486 -20.29 0.73 -21.71
C ALA A 486 -19.78 0.24 -23.07
N ALA A 487 -18.73 -0.60 -23.13
CA ALA A 487 -18.39 -1.26 -24.38
C ALA A 487 -19.59 -2.08 -24.90
N LYS A 488 -19.80 -2.08 -26.22
CA LYS A 488 -21.05 -2.56 -26.81
C LYS A 488 -21.19 -4.07 -26.71
N LYS A 489 -22.40 -4.52 -26.42
CA LYS A 489 -22.76 -5.94 -26.49
C LYS A 489 -23.11 -6.35 -27.94
N ASP A 490 -22.15 -6.28 -28.86
CA ASP A 490 -22.33 -6.64 -30.27
C ASP A 490 -21.47 -7.84 -30.74
N GLY A 491 -20.67 -8.40 -29.83
CA GLY A 491 -19.81 -9.56 -30.10
C GLY A 491 -18.46 -9.19 -30.71
N VAL A 492 -18.11 -7.91 -30.76
CA VAL A 492 -16.78 -7.40 -31.10
C VAL A 492 -16.13 -6.86 -29.83
N GLY A 493 -14.82 -7.08 -29.66
CA GLY A 493 -14.10 -6.48 -28.54
C GLY A 493 -14.51 -7.05 -27.19
N ILE A 494 -15.01 -6.16 -26.32
CA ILE A 494 -15.48 -6.50 -24.98
C ILE A 494 -16.91 -5.96 -24.76
N THR A 495 -17.60 -6.50 -23.77
CA THR A 495 -18.89 -5.99 -23.31
C THR A 495 -18.71 -5.27 -21.98
N GLY A 496 -19.17 -4.02 -21.88
CA GLY A 496 -19.21 -3.26 -20.63
C GLY A 496 -20.31 -3.76 -19.70
N VAL A 497 -20.24 -3.43 -18.41
CA VAL A 497 -21.24 -3.84 -17.41
C VAL A 497 -22.66 -3.37 -17.77
N ALA A 498 -22.79 -2.15 -18.31
CA ALA A 498 -24.05 -1.56 -18.76
C ALA A 498 -23.92 -1.14 -20.24
N PRO A 499 -24.00 -2.11 -21.17
CA PRO A 499 -23.53 -1.94 -22.56
C PRO A 499 -24.40 -1.03 -23.45
N THR A 500 -25.43 -0.38 -22.92
CA THR A 500 -26.26 0.58 -23.66
C THR A 500 -26.40 1.96 -23.01
N VAL A 501 -25.68 2.21 -21.90
CA VAL A 501 -25.60 3.57 -21.33
C VAL A 501 -24.96 4.55 -22.30
N LYS A 502 -25.23 5.84 -22.10
CA LYS A 502 -24.50 6.92 -22.77
C LYS A 502 -23.35 7.41 -21.90
N ILE A 503 -22.12 7.28 -22.38
CA ILE A 503 -20.92 7.82 -21.74
C ILE A 503 -20.81 9.30 -22.07
N MET A 504 -20.82 10.16 -21.06
CA MET A 504 -20.49 11.58 -21.17
C MET A 504 -18.99 11.77 -20.89
N PRO A 505 -18.15 12.04 -21.90
CA PRO A 505 -16.74 12.32 -21.71
C PRO A 505 -16.53 13.67 -21.02
N VAL A 506 -15.83 13.68 -19.90
CA VAL A 506 -15.46 14.92 -19.19
C VAL A 506 -13.97 14.89 -18.90
N ARG A 507 -13.18 15.56 -19.74
CA ARG A 507 -11.71 15.54 -19.63
C ARG A 507 -11.26 16.56 -18.60
N THR A 508 -10.62 16.06 -17.54
CA THR A 508 -10.10 16.86 -16.41
C THR A 508 -8.63 16.56 -16.09
N VAL A 509 -8.11 15.47 -16.66
CA VAL A 509 -6.73 15.00 -16.55
C VAL A 509 -6.05 15.10 -17.90
N ASP A 510 -4.80 15.55 -17.93
CA ASP A 510 -4.03 15.72 -19.16
C ASP A 510 -3.42 14.41 -19.68
N LYS A 511 -2.70 14.49 -20.81
CA LYS A 511 -2.06 13.33 -21.45
C LYS A 511 -1.04 12.61 -20.56
N ASP A 512 -0.46 13.29 -19.58
CA ASP A 512 0.56 12.75 -18.67
C ASP A 512 -0.07 12.20 -17.37
N GLY A 513 -1.41 12.20 -17.26
CA GLY A 513 -2.12 11.75 -16.07
C GLY A 513 -2.20 12.82 -14.98
N VAL A 514 -1.90 14.08 -15.29
CA VAL A 514 -1.90 15.18 -14.31
C VAL A 514 -3.20 15.98 -14.42
N GLY A 515 -3.92 16.11 -13.30
CA GLY A 515 -5.18 16.85 -13.20
C GLY A 515 -5.11 17.99 -12.20
N LYS A 516 -5.93 19.03 -12.40
CA LYS A 516 -6.14 20.09 -11.39
C LYS A 516 -7.40 19.81 -10.59
N VAL A 517 -7.34 20.04 -9.28
CA VAL A 517 -8.50 19.91 -8.39
C VAL A 517 -9.70 20.73 -8.89
N SER A 518 -9.46 21.96 -9.34
CA SER A 518 -10.48 22.85 -9.91
C SER A 518 -11.18 22.26 -11.13
N ASN A 519 -10.45 21.53 -11.98
CA ASN A 519 -10.99 20.90 -13.18
C ASN A 519 -11.91 19.74 -12.81
N GLY A 520 -11.53 18.92 -11.82
CA GLY A 520 -12.40 17.86 -11.30
C GLY A 520 -13.70 18.41 -10.71
N ILE A 521 -13.63 19.52 -9.94
CA ILE A 521 -14.81 20.19 -9.37
C ILE A 521 -15.73 20.71 -10.48
N ALA A 522 -15.17 21.39 -11.48
CA ALA A 522 -15.94 21.92 -12.61
C ALA A 522 -16.54 20.79 -13.45
N GLY A 523 -15.79 19.69 -13.67
CA GLY A 523 -16.23 18.50 -14.38
C GLY A 523 -17.41 17.80 -13.70
N ILE A 524 -17.39 17.66 -12.38
CA ILE A 524 -18.54 17.12 -11.62
C ILE A 524 -19.77 18.00 -11.83
N ARG A 525 -19.64 19.32 -11.70
CA ARG A 525 -20.78 20.24 -11.89
C ARG A 525 -21.32 20.20 -13.31
N TYR A 526 -20.42 20.21 -14.30
CA TYR A 526 -20.76 20.07 -15.72
C TYR A 526 -21.55 18.79 -15.99
N ALA A 527 -21.09 17.66 -15.46
CA ALA A 527 -21.77 16.37 -15.64
C ALA A 527 -23.20 16.39 -15.07
N VAL A 528 -23.37 16.92 -13.86
CA VAL A 528 -24.68 17.04 -13.22
C VAL A 528 -25.60 17.97 -14.02
N ASP A 529 -25.12 19.14 -14.41
CA ASP A 529 -25.92 20.16 -15.09
C ASP A 529 -26.32 19.75 -16.51
N ASN A 530 -25.53 18.87 -17.15
CA ASN A 530 -25.83 18.29 -18.45
C ASN A 530 -26.54 16.92 -18.40
N GLY A 531 -27.03 16.52 -17.22
CA GLY A 531 -27.95 15.39 -17.07
C GLY A 531 -27.30 14.02 -16.93
N ALA A 532 -26.12 13.93 -16.33
CA ALA A 532 -25.60 12.64 -15.88
C ALA A 532 -26.48 12.03 -14.78
N ASP A 533 -26.70 10.73 -14.82
CA ASP A 533 -27.36 9.96 -13.75
C ASP A 533 -26.35 9.37 -12.76
N VAL A 534 -25.15 9.06 -13.27
CA VAL A 534 -24.03 8.49 -12.52
C VAL A 534 -22.75 9.21 -12.93
N ILE A 535 -21.86 9.47 -11.98
CA ILE A 535 -20.52 10.00 -12.21
C ILE A 535 -19.51 8.98 -11.72
N ASN A 536 -18.61 8.54 -12.60
CA ASN A 536 -17.45 7.74 -12.24
C ASN A 536 -16.24 8.66 -12.04
N LEU A 537 -15.62 8.57 -10.85
CA LEU A 537 -14.38 9.26 -10.50
C LEU A 537 -13.26 8.24 -10.27
N SER A 538 -12.32 8.17 -11.21
CA SER A 538 -11.15 7.27 -11.12
C SER A 538 -9.86 8.04 -10.82
N PHE A 539 -9.96 9.09 -10.00
CA PHE A 539 -8.83 9.85 -9.46
C PHE A 539 -9.07 10.20 -7.99
N GLY A 540 -8.00 10.41 -7.22
CA GLY A 540 -8.08 10.76 -5.81
C GLY A 540 -6.79 11.35 -5.25
N GLY A 541 -6.83 11.83 -4.01
CA GLY A 541 -5.69 12.41 -3.30
C GLY A 541 -5.92 12.52 -1.79
N ASN A 542 -4.92 13.03 -1.07
CA ASN A 542 -4.97 13.14 0.38
C ASN A 542 -5.60 14.45 0.89
N ASP A 543 -5.58 15.50 0.06
CA ASP A 543 -6.06 16.82 0.44
C ASP A 543 -7.54 17.02 0.11
N MET A 544 -8.29 17.52 1.10
CA MET A 544 -9.69 17.89 0.96
C MET A 544 -9.84 19.39 0.72
N GLU A 545 -10.32 19.74 -0.46
CA GLU A 545 -10.87 21.07 -0.72
C GLU A 545 -12.37 21.05 -0.41
N ALA A 546 -12.86 21.95 0.46
CA ALA A 546 -14.27 22.02 0.83
C ALA A 546 -15.21 22.12 -0.40
N GLU A 547 -14.74 22.80 -1.45
CA GLU A 547 -15.46 22.97 -2.72
C GLU A 547 -15.66 21.64 -3.48
N ARG A 548 -14.78 20.66 -3.31
CA ARG A 548 -14.92 19.33 -3.91
C ARG A 548 -16.03 18.53 -3.25
N LEU A 549 -16.11 18.57 -1.92
CA LEU A 549 -17.22 17.97 -1.19
C LEU A 549 -18.56 18.63 -1.57
N ASP A 550 -18.58 19.96 -1.72
CA ASP A 550 -19.78 20.68 -2.15
C ASP A 550 -20.25 20.30 -3.57
N ALA A 551 -19.33 19.98 -4.49
CA ALA A 551 -19.69 19.50 -5.82
C ALA A 551 -20.32 18.10 -5.78
N ILE A 552 -19.84 17.20 -4.91
CA ILE A 552 -20.40 15.85 -4.76
C ILE A 552 -21.76 15.92 -4.06
N ARG A 553 -21.90 16.74 -3.01
CA ARG A 553 -23.20 17.03 -2.38
C ARG A 553 -24.20 17.62 -3.38
N TYR A 554 -23.71 18.48 -4.28
CA TYR A 554 -24.53 19.02 -5.36
C TYR A 554 -25.06 17.92 -6.28
N ALA A 555 -24.19 16.99 -6.70
CA ALA A 555 -24.58 15.83 -7.50
C ALA A 555 -25.70 15.01 -6.84
N GLU A 556 -25.52 14.62 -5.57
CA GLU A 556 -26.56 13.87 -4.86
C GLU A 556 -27.87 14.66 -4.71
N SER A 557 -27.78 15.97 -4.45
CA SER A 557 -28.97 16.83 -4.34
C SER A 557 -29.79 16.90 -5.64
N LYS A 558 -29.16 16.58 -6.77
CA LYS A 558 -29.77 16.50 -8.11
C LYS A 558 -30.16 15.07 -8.51
N GLY A 559 -29.95 14.09 -7.63
CA GLY A 559 -30.27 12.69 -7.89
C GLY A 559 -29.15 11.91 -8.58
N VAL A 560 -27.96 12.49 -8.73
CA VAL A 560 -26.80 11.89 -9.40
C VAL A 560 -25.94 11.12 -8.39
N ILE A 561 -25.58 9.89 -8.69
CA ILE A 561 -24.75 9.05 -7.82
C ILE A 561 -23.29 9.21 -8.22
N VAL A 562 -22.41 9.42 -7.24
CA VAL A 562 -20.96 9.50 -7.48
C VAL A 562 -20.29 8.20 -7.00
N VAL A 563 -19.54 7.55 -7.89
CA VAL A 563 -18.78 6.33 -7.60
C VAL A 563 -17.29 6.66 -7.70
N SER A 564 -16.54 6.40 -6.64
CA SER A 564 -15.14 6.84 -6.50
C SER A 564 -14.19 5.69 -6.21
N ALA A 565 -13.08 5.62 -6.94
CA ALA A 565 -11.99 4.69 -6.69
C ALA A 565 -11.34 4.94 -5.31
N ALA A 566 -11.08 3.88 -4.54
CA ALA A 566 -10.55 4.01 -3.19
C ALA A 566 -9.09 4.50 -3.12
N GLY A 567 -8.31 4.32 -4.19
CA GLY A 567 -6.88 4.63 -4.28
C GLY A 567 -6.00 3.39 -4.21
N ASN A 568 -4.77 3.52 -4.70
CA ASN A 568 -3.87 2.40 -5.01
C ASN A 568 -2.57 2.43 -4.17
N SER A 569 -2.64 2.87 -2.92
CA SER A 569 -1.48 3.10 -2.05
C SER A 569 -1.45 2.14 -0.85
N SER A 570 -2.25 1.07 -0.87
CA SER A 570 -2.40 0.12 0.24
C SER A 570 -2.76 0.77 1.58
N ASN A 571 -3.33 1.98 1.56
CA ASN A 571 -3.66 2.72 2.78
C ASN A 571 -4.75 2.01 3.58
N GLY A 572 -4.72 2.16 4.90
CA GLY A 572 -5.73 1.59 5.81
C GLY A 572 -7.14 2.20 5.67
N ARG A 573 -7.36 3.16 4.76
CA ARG A 573 -8.65 3.79 4.44
C ARG A 573 -8.60 4.39 3.03
N PRO A 574 -9.74 4.73 2.39
CA PRO A 574 -9.74 5.31 1.06
C PRO A 574 -9.12 6.72 1.02
N ASN A 575 -8.66 7.13 -0.15
CA ASN A 575 -8.29 8.52 -0.44
C ASN A 575 -9.55 9.36 -0.68
N LEU A 576 -9.42 10.68 -0.70
CA LEU A 576 -10.52 11.55 -1.11
C LEU A 576 -10.62 11.56 -2.64
N PRO A 577 -11.83 11.58 -3.23
CA PRO A 577 -13.12 11.77 -2.56
C PRO A 577 -13.77 10.50 -1.99
N ALA A 578 -13.28 9.29 -2.30
CA ALA A 578 -13.91 8.03 -1.86
C ALA A 578 -14.10 7.91 -0.34
N ARG A 579 -13.22 8.52 0.46
CA ARG A 579 -13.37 8.57 1.92
C ARG A 579 -14.67 9.22 2.40
N LEU A 580 -15.32 10.03 1.56
CA LEU A 580 -16.57 10.73 1.86
C LEU A 580 -17.81 9.85 1.75
N ALA A 581 -17.67 8.56 1.43
CA ALA A 581 -18.79 7.62 1.30
C ALA A 581 -19.53 7.31 2.62
N ASP A 582 -19.13 7.91 3.74
CA ASP A 582 -19.95 7.97 4.97
C ASP A 582 -21.09 9.00 4.87
N GLU A 583 -20.89 10.01 4.02
CA GLU A 583 -21.83 11.10 3.79
C GLU A 583 -22.41 11.05 2.39
N VAL A 584 -21.58 10.87 1.36
CA VAL A 584 -21.93 10.99 -0.05
C VAL A 584 -21.19 10.02 -0.96
N GLY A 585 -21.91 9.43 -1.92
CA GLY A 585 -21.36 8.55 -2.96
C GLY A 585 -20.94 7.17 -2.46
N ILE A 586 -20.28 6.42 -3.34
CA ILE A 586 -19.84 5.03 -3.10
C ILE A 586 -18.33 4.94 -3.31
N ALA A 587 -17.63 4.36 -2.34
CA ALA A 587 -16.21 4.04 -2.42
C ALA A 587 -15.98 2.62 -2.97
N VAL A 588 -14.98 2.46 -3.83
CA VAL A 588 -14.75 1.17 -4.51
C VAL A 588 -13.30 0.70 -4.35
N GLY A 589 -13.15 -0.43 -3.65
CA GLY A 589 -11.92 -1.20 -3.56
C GLY A 589 -11.75 -2.19 -4.71
N SER A 590 -10.54 -2.73 -4.85
CA SER A 590 -10.20 -3.66 -5.91
C SER A 590 -10.06 -5.10 -5.40
N ILE A 591 -10.51 -6.05 -6.23
CA ILE A 591 -10.16 -7.47 -6.12
C ILE A 591 -9.45 -7.97 -7.38
N THR A 592 -8.71 -9.06 -7.19
CA THR A 592 -8.05 -9.86 -8.21
C THR A 592 -9.04 -10.85 -8.85
N ARG A 593 -8.58 -11.52 -9.91
CA ARG A 593 -9.36 -12.51 -10.66
C ARG A 593 -9.73 -13.76 -9.85
N ASP A 594 -8.93 -14.11 -8.87
CA ASP A 594 -9.14 -15.20 -7.91
C ASP A 594 -9.90 -14.74 -6.65
N LEU A 595 -10.56 -13.58 -6.72
CA LEU A 595 -11.42 -13.02 -5.67
C LEU A 595 -10.66 -12.65 -4.38
N GLN A 596 -9.35 -12.42 -4.46
CA GLN A 596 -8.58 -11.88 -3.35
C GLN A 596 -8.64 -10.35 -3.37
N PHE A 597 -8.57 -9.72 -2.20
CA PHE A 597 -8.44 -8.27 -2.12
C PHE A 597 -7.10 -7.84 -2.73
N SER A 598 -7.12 -6.90 -3.68
CA SER A 598 -5.90 -6.45 -4.35
C SER A 598 -4.98 -5.74 -3.36
N GLU A 599 -3.72 -6.16 -3.26
CA GLU A 599 -2.78 -5.65 -2.25
C GLU A 599 -2.56 -4.13 -2.35
N PHE A 600 -2.55 -3.58 -3.57
CA PHE A 600 -2.43 -2.14 -3.80
C PHE A 600 -3.67 -1.35 -3.35
N SER A 601 -4.83 -1.98 -3.19
CA SER A 601 -6.09 -1.27 -2.96
C SER A 601 -6.12 -0.67 -1.56
N ASN A 602 -6.47 0.61 -1.47
CA ASN A 602 -6.77 1.22 -0.19
C ASN A 602 -7.98 0.52 0.44
N ARG A 603 -7.85 0.16 1.70
CA ARG A 603 -8.86 -0.57 2.49
C ARG A 603 -10.08 0.30 2.79
N ALA A 604 -11.18 -0.33 3.16
CA ALA A 604 -12.44 0.35 3.52
C ALA A 604 -12.29 1.28 4.73
N GLY A 605 -11.41 0.92 5.67
CA GLY A 605 -11.17 1.69 6.88
C GLY A 605 -12.05 1.25 8.03
N VAL A 606 -11.88 1.90 9.17
CA VAL A 606 -12.52 1.50 10.43
C VAL A 606 -13.89 2.13 10.66
N VAL A 607 -14.17 3.21 9.92
CA VAL A 607 -15.46 3.88 9.90
C VAL A 607 -16.30 3.23 8.83
N ALA A 608 -17.50 2.76 9.18
CA ALA A 608 -18.42 2.20 8.21
C ALA A 608 -18.86 3.29 7.22
N ILE A 609 -18.43 3.15 5.98
CA ILE A 609 -18.78 3.99 4.83
C ILE A 609 -19.39 3.11 3.74
N ASP A 610 -20.05 3.68 2.74
CA ASP A 610 -20.60 2.95 1.59
C ASP A 610 -19.46 2.46 0.67
N TYR A 611 -18.74 1.43 1.14
CA TYR A 611 -17.61 0.81 0.49
C TYR A 611 -17.95 -0.60 0.03
N VAL A 612 -17.73 -0.86 -1.24
CA VAL A 612 -17.80 -2.21 -1.85
C VAL A 612 -16.51 -2.49 -2.61
N ILE A 613 -16.26 -3.75 -2.94
CA ILE A 613 -15.14 -4.12 -3.81
C ILE A 613 -15.64 -4.61 -5.16
N ALA A 614 -14.80 -4.45 -6.18
CA ALA A 614 -15.08 -4.87 -7.55
C ALA A 614 -13.79 -5.26 -8.30
N PRO A 615 -13.89 -5.96 -9.43
CA PRO A 615 -12.75 -6.35 -10.27
C PRO A 615 -11.83 -5.19 -10.64
N GLY A 616 -10.58 -5.23 -10.18
CA GLY A 616 -9.57 -4.21 -10.52
C GLY A 616 -8.17 -4.76 -10.73
N GLY A 617 -7.95 -6.07 -10.65
CA GLY A 617 -6.69 -6.72 -11.01
C GLY A 617 -5.71 -6.89 -9.85
N ASN A 618 -4.55 -7.47 -10.12
CA ASN A 618 -3.52 -7.73 -9.11
C ASN A 618 -2.32 -6.79 -9.21
N GLY A 619 -2.15 -6.09 -10.35
CA GLY A 619 -0.99 -5.23 -10.59
C GLY A 619 0.35 -5.98 -10.63
N GLY A 620 0.29 -7.30 -10.83
CA GLY A 620 1.44 -8.17 -10.95
C GLY A 620 2.05 -8.13 -12.34
N ARG A 621 3.14 -8.88 -12.53
CA ARG A 621 3.92 -8.92 -13.79
C ARG A 621 3.18 -9.52 -15.00
N SER A 622 1.99 -10.07 -14.78
CA SER A 622 1.23 -10.79 -15.79
C SER A 622 -0.15 -10.16 -15.94
N ASP A 623 -0.29 -9.37 -17.01
CA ASP A 623 -1.49 -8.63 -17.38
C ASP A 623 -2.79 -9.47 -17.47
N VAL A 624 -2.71 -10.81 -17.61
CA VAL A 624 -3.91 -11.67 -17.80
C VAL A 624 -4.82 -11.79 -16.57
N GLU A 625 -4.35 -11.33 -15.41
CA GLU A 625 -5.14 -11.25 -14.17
C GLU A 625 -5.76 -9.87 -13.95
N ASP A 626 -5.39 -8.89 -14.78
CA ASP A 626 -5.88 -7.53 -14.74
C ASP A 626 -7.11 -7.33 -15.62
N VAL A 627 -7.62 -6.09 -15.67
CA VAL A 627 -8.89 -5.77 -16.34
C VAL A 627 -8.65 -5.38 -17.79
N TYR A 628 -9.16 -6.18 -18.72
CA TYR A 628 -9.11 -5.90 -20.15
C TYR A 628 -10.23 -4.94 -20.58
N SER A 629 -9.86 -3.84 -21.24
CA SER A 629 -10.80 -2.84 -21.77
C SER A 629 -10.23 -2.03 -22.93
N THR A 630 -11.07 -1.15 -23.49
CA THR A 630 -10.79 -0.29 -24.65
C THR A 630 -9.67 0.71 -24.37
N VAL A 631 -8.84 1.02 -25.36
CA VAL A 631 -7.88 2.14 -25.28
C VAL A 631 -7.94 2.97 -26.56
N PRO A 632 -7.47 4.23 -26.57
CA PRO A 632 -7.57 5.09 -27.74
C PRO A 632 -6.93 4.50 -28.99
N LEU A 633 -7.56 4.70 -30.14
CA LEU A 633 -7.04 4.30 -31.45
C LEU A 633 -5.74 5.03 -31.83
N SER A 634 -5.44 6.13 -31.16
CA SER A 634 -4.18 6.87 -31.30
C SER A 634 -2.97 6.10 -30.78
N LEU A 635 -3.18 5.12 -29.87
CA LEU A 635 -2.11 4.26 -29.38
C LEU A 635 -1.80 3.14 -30.39
N PRO A 636 -0.51 2.88 -30.69
CA PRO A 636 -0.14 1.79 -31.57
C PRO A 636 -0.46 0.43 -30.94
N GLY A 637 -1.05 -0.48 -31.71
CA GLY A 637 -1.32 -1.86 -31.31
C GLY A 637 -2.79 -2.26 -31.41
N ILE A 638 -3.20 -3.18 -30.52
CA ILE A 638 -4.58 -3.65 -30.40
C ILE A 638 -5.38 -2.58 -29.65
N PRO A 639 -6.63 -2.28 -30.05
CA PRO A 639 -7.45 -1.22 -29.43
C PRO A 639 -7.98 -1.57 -28.02
N TYR A 640 -7.35 -2.52 -27.35
CA TYR A 640 -7.69 -2.99 -26.01
C TYR A 640 -6.42 -3.34 -25.25
N ARG A 641 -6.39 -3.08 -23.94
CA ARG A 641 -5.27 -3.38 -23.04
C ARG A 641 -5.75 -3.79 -21.66
N TYR A 642 -4.89 -4.44 -20.91
CA TYR A 642 -5.10 -4.73 -19.50
C TYR A 642 -4.58 -3.57 -18.66
N PHE A 643 -5.39 -3.08 -17.72
CA PHE A 643 -4.97 -2.18 -16.65
C PHE A 643 -5.42 -2.73 -15.30
N PHE A 644 -4.71 -2.34 -14.25
CA PHE A 644 -5.07 -2.61 -12.87
C PHE A 644 -5.29 -1.32 -12.09
N GLY A 645 -6.00 -1.44 -10.98
CA GLY A 645 -6.23 -0.35 -10.05
C GLY A 645 -7.67 -0.29 -9.57
N THR A 646 -7.89 0.43 -8.47
CA THR A 646 -9.25 0.82 -8.04
C THR A 646 -9.96 1.67 -9.09
N SER A 647 -9.21 2.31 -10.00
CA SER A 647 -9.72 2.97 -11.20
C SER A 647 -10.42 2.04 -12.19
N MET A 648 -10.10 0.74 -12.19
CA MET A 648 -10.78 -0.29 -12.99
C MET A 648 -11.91 -0.95 -12.19
N ALA A 649 -11.85 -0.92 -10.86
CA ALA A 649 -12.93 -1.41 -10.00
C ALA A 649 -14.15 -0.47 -9.97
N ALA A 650 -13.93 0.84 -9.77
CA ALA A 650 -14.98 1.86 -9.75
C ALA A 650 -15.95 1.81 -10.95
N PRO A 651 -15.50 1.68 -12.22
CA PRO A 651 -16.41 1.63 -13.36
C PRO A 651 -17.30 0.39 -13.41
N HIS A 652 -16.89 -0.74 -12.80
CA HIS A 652 -17.79 -1.88 -12.67
C HIS A 652 -18.99 -1.51 -11.79
N VAL A 653 -18.75 -0.86 -10.64
CA VAL A 653 -19.80 -0.39 -9.74
C VAL A 653 -20.66 0.70 -10.38
N ALA A 654 -20.05 1.65 -11.11
CA ALA A 654 -20.79 2.68 -11.85
C ALA A 654 -21.75 2.05 -12.87
N GLY A 655 -21.33 1.01 -13.58
CA GLY A 655 -22.19 0.22 -14.46
C GLY A 655 -23.34 -0.45 -13.73
N VAL A 656 -23.09 -1.07 -12.57
CA VAL A 656 -24.15 -1.68 -11.75
C VAL A 656 -25.16 -0.64 -11.25
N VAL A 657 -24.68 0.52 -10.78
CA VAL A 657 -25.54 1.64 -10.37
C VAL A 657 -26.41 2.12 -11.53
N ALA A 658 -25.87 2.20 -12.75
CA ALA A 658 -26.65 2.53 -13.94
C ALA A 658 -27.76 1.49 -14.23
N LEU A 659 -27.49 0.20 -14.05
CA LEU A 659 -28.50 -0.86 -14.20
C LEU A 659 -29.59 -0.77 -13.13
N ILE A 660 -29.25 -0.46 -11.89
CA ILE A 660 -30.21 -0.22 -10.81
C ILE A 660 -31.11 0.98 -11.16
N ARG A 661 -30.50 2.08 -11.61
CA ARG A 661 -31.21 3.30 -12.01
C ARG A 661 -32.17 3.04 -13.18
N GLN A 662 -31.74 2.26 -14.18
CA GLN A 662 -32.61 1.85 -15.28
C GLN A 662 -33.80 1.02 -14.78
N ALA A 663 -33.56 0.07 -13.88
CA ALA A 663 -34.58 -0.83 -13.37
C ALA A 663 -35.62 -0.12 -12.51
N ASN A 664 -35.18 0.87 -11.71
CA ASN A 664 -36.08 1.70 -10.92
C ASN A 664 -35.63 3.18 -10.89
N PRO A 665 -36.15 4.01 -11.81
CA PRO A 665 -35.74 5.41 -11.91
C PRO A 665 -36.21 6.28 -10.73
N ASN A 666 -37.14 5.80 -9.89
CA ASN A 666 -37.71 6.56 -8.79
C ASN A 666 -36.87 6.51 -7.50
N LEU A 667 -35.82 5.69 -7.45
CA LEU A 667 -34.98 5.59 -6.27
C LEU A 667 -34.18 6.87 -6.05
N THR A 668 -34.05 7.29 -4.81
CA THR A 668 -33.11 8.35 -4.41
C THR A 668 -31.67 7.81 -4.43
N PRO A 669 -30.64 8.68 -4.52
CA PRO A 669 -29.24 8.26 -4.39
C PRO A 669 -29.00 7.39 -3.15
N LYS A 670 -29.47 7.82 -1.97
CA LYS A 670 -29.35 7.06 -0.72
C LYS A 670 -30.03 5.69 -0.74
N GLU A 671 -31.13 5.53 -1.46
CA GLU A 671 -31.75 4.20 -1.61
C GLU A 671 -30.94 3.29 -2.53
N ILE A 672 -30.28 3.84 -3.54
CA ILE A 672 -29.38 3.07 -4.43
C ILE A 672 -28.10 2.67 -3.69
N GLU A 673 -27.45 3.61 -3.00
CA GLU A 673 -26.29 3.33 -2.13
C GLU A 673 -26.61 2.22 -1.15
N LYS A 674 -27.76 2.33 -0.46
CA LYS A 674 -28.25 1.29 0.45
C LYS A 674 -28.42 -0.08 -0.22
N ILE A 675 -29.03 -0.13 -1.42
CA ILE A 675 -29.18 -1.40 -2.15
C ILE A 675 -27.81 -1.99 -2.49
N VAL A 676 -26.86 -1.16 -2.94
CA VAL A 676 -25.50 -1.60 -3.26
C VAL A 676 -24.84 -2.26 -2.06
N VAL A 677 -24.88 -1.64 -0.89
CA VAL A 677 -24.23 -2.20 0.32
C VAL A 677 -24.96 -3.40 0.92
N GLU A 678 -26.30 -3.43 0.87
CA GLU A 678 -27.10 -4.55 1.40
C GLU A 678 -26.99 -5.82 0.55
N THR A 679 -26.67 -5.68 -0.74
CA THR A 679 -26.60 -6.79 -1.71
C THR A 679 -25.19 -7.24 -2.05
N ALA A 680 -24.18 -6.56 -1.51
CA ALA A 680 -22.79 -6.96 -1.64
C ALA A 680 -22.56 -8.36 -1.03
N ASN A 681 -21.87 -9.22 -1.77
CA ASN A 681 -21.61 -10.60 -1.39
C ASN A 681 -20.33 -10.73 -0.57
N ARG A 682 -20.42 -11.41 0.57
CA ARG A 682 -19.30 -11.65 1.50
C ARG A 682 -18.85 -13.11 1.54
N SER A 683 -19.62 -14.00 0.93
CA SER A 683 -19.44 -15.45 1.03
C SER A 683 -18.24 -15.97 0.23
N ASP A 684 -17.83 -15.19 -0.77
CA ASP A 684 -16.90 -15.61 -1.82
C ASP A 684 -15.51 -14.98 -1.65
N LEU A 685 -15.25 -14.36 -0.48
CA LEU A 685 -14.00 -13.68 -0.11
C LEU A 685 -13.25 -14.44 0.99
#